data_AF-A0A972GIP4-F1
#
_entry.id   AF-A0A972GIP4-F1
#
_cell.length_a   1.000
_cell.length_b   1.000
_cell.length_c   1.000
_cell.angle_alpha   90.00
_cell.angle_beta   90.00
_cell.angle_gamma   90.00
#
_symmetry.space_group_name_H-M   'P 1'
#
loop_
_entity.id
_entity.type
_entity.pdbx_description
1 polymer ?
#
loop_
_entity_poly.entity_id
_entity_poly.type
_entity_poly.pdbx_seq_one_letter_code
_entity_poly.pdbx_strand_id
1 'polypeptide(L)'
;MTTDVQAPGRRGSMVSHPEAMSRTPADTCITLTKSHWMQSSIIFVAAALLLVLADILFLWFHPGTHRIEIGNFRDKFFLTQVNSQEVDDQGITYRWTSEQSTIWITEIGNIDHALFTLELGGRPEPTDVQLTLNDEPWVELVATEQPRVYTMVMPPDMSEQVRIGISSSTFTVPGDPRQLGIKIEGFSLTLPRESIPLPTFAQYFAQLVIILAAQLTVIRLGWTWSKQAILVGVLAVALGVLLSFLLLLTYAYIPRLAIASVALAVLTWGLLPVAEQRLGWMDSPREVRLLWTIMLIACAVRLIGVTYTTFGSQDLGINLDRLYRTFQGEMIIIKGSHEFADGLTLYPTGPYLTVAIGATFLSDYPTLMQGALALLDGTTVLLVAILTRSLGGNRDAGRFAMVLYAGSIAAFGTMSYGFQQQIFSQWFTIPIILLLFFADTPPQPRTWILATVLLLFAVFSHIGVAILYFTWFGFIGLLMLIAYRGFNRSWWWGAALTIVSVILAFGLLYVDIFGSKIDHLSHNVTGEETTTLFPGATGLLVRGLRLGYSDAGLVLLPLGLLLIWWAHPNFKRIIVLAALILTVFFYLFVDLLTALQVRYFYFALPLVLASIGIALGYLSIYSRWVRWGSWLFVLSIALQTTALWFMATFANGKISMTPLTH
;
A
#
# COMPACT_ATOMS: atom_id res chain seq x y z
N MET A 1 44.42 22.12 57.42
CA MET A 1 43.58 20.96 57.09
C MET A 1 42.14 21.31 57.44
N THR A 2 41.42 21.89 56.50
CA THR A 2 39.99 22.19 56.59
C THR A 2 39.40 21.85 55.23
N THR A 3 38.59 20.80 55.21
CA THR A 3 37.96 20.22 54.03
C THR A 3 36.68 20.99 53.71
N ASP A 4 36.72 21.80 52.66
CA ASP A 4 35.52 22.37 52.04
C ASP A 4 34.86 21.31 51.15
N VAL A 5 33.66 20.90 51.57
CA VAL A 5 32.79 19.99 50.85
C VAL A 5 32.06 20.80 49.77
N GLN A 6 32.49 20.64 48.51
CA GLN A 6 31.76 21.16 47.35
C GLN A 6 30.46 20.36 47.16
N ALA A 7 29.33 21.05 47.29
CA ALA A 7 28.02 20.52 46.95
C ALA A 7 27.90 20.27 45.44
N PRO A 8 27.23 19.17 45.00
CA PRO A 8 27.04 18.88 43.58
C PRO A 8 26.10 19.89 42.95
N GLY A 9 26.58 20.54 41.88
CA GLY A 9 25.84 21.51 41.10
C GLY A 9 24.50 20.96 40.62
N ARG A 10 23.42 21.66 40.98
CA ARG A 10 22.10 21.54 40.36
C ARG A 10 22.26 21.69 38.85
N ARG A 11 22.06 20.61 38.11
CA ARG A 11 21.77 20.67 36.66
C ARG A 11 20.58 21.59 36.47
N GLY A 12 20.84 22.80 35.97
CA GLY A 12 19.80 23.75 35.61
C GLY A 12 18.86 23.13 34.60
N SER A 13 17.57 23.06 34.95
CA SER A 13 16.51 22.76 34.01
C SER A 13 16.41 23.91 33.00
N MET A 14 17.23 23.88 31.95
CA MET A 14 17.04 24.68 30.74
C MET A 14 15.81 24.15 29.98
N VAL A 15 14.63 24.40 30.52
CA VAL A 15 13.40 24.41 29.73
C VAL A 15 12.82 25.80 29.93
N SER A 16 13.50 26.79 29.37
CA SER A 16 12.88 28.09 29.09
C SER A 16 11.73 27.79 28.14
N HIS A 17 10.49 27.86 28.65
CA HIS A 17 9.33 27.95 27.79
C HIS A 17 9.58 29.11 26.83
N PRO A 18 9.65 28.87 25.51
CA PRO A 18 9.82 29.96 24.57
C PRO A 18 8.65 30.90 24.78
N GLU A 19 8.93 32.12 25.23
CA GLU A 19 7.99 33.23 25.14
C GLU A 19 7.36 33.15 23.75
N ALA A 20 6.04 33.13 23.72
CA ALA A 20 5.26 33.10 22.50
C ALA A 20 5.54 34.38 21.72
N MET A 21 6.67 34.41 21.02
CA MET A 21 6.97 35.41 20.00
C MET A 21 5.79 35.39 19.06
N SER A 22 5.05 36.49 19.04
CA SER A 22 3.94 36.77 18.15
C SER A 22 4.43 36.65 16.71
N ARG A 23 4.45 35.44 16.17
CA ARG A 23 4.74 35.19 14.76
C ARG A 23 3.65 35.89 13.98
N THR A 24 4.02 36.96 13.27
CA THR A 24 3.14 37.67 12.34
C THR A 24 2.55 36.65 11.34
N PRO A 25 1.21 36.58 11.18
CA PRO A 25 0.53 35.59 10.33
C PRO A 25 0.94 35.58 8.84
N ALA A 26 1.71 36.58 8.39
CA ALA A 26 1.97 36.86 6.98
C ALA A 26 2.76 35.79 6.21
N ASP A 27 3.49 34.89 6.88
CA ASP A 27 4.34 33.88 6.20
C ASP A 27 3.65 32.54 5.88
N THR A 28 2.35 32.40 6.16
CA THR A 28 1.72 31.07 6.21
C THR A 28 1.08 30.59 4.91
N CYS A 29 0.72 31.47 3.97
CA CYS A 29 0.02 31.08 2.74
C CYS A 29 0.82 31.48 1.48
N ILE A 30 1.06 30.53 0.55
CA ILE A 30 1.59 30.87 -0.77
C ILE A 30 0.53 31.70 -1.50
N THR A 31 0.80 32.97 -1.72
CA THR A 31 0.02 33.80 -2.63
C THR A 31 0.48 33.50 -4.06
N LEU A 32 -0.34 32.72 -4.79
CA LEU A 32 -0.08 32.44 -6.19
C LEU A 32 -0.36 33.70 -7.04
N THR A 33 0.70 34.35 -7.49
CA THR A 33 0.61 35.53 -8.37
C THR A 33 0.31 35.13 -9.81
N LYS A 34 -0.16 36.09 -10.62
CA LYS A 34 -0.35 35.91 -12.07
C LYS A 34 0.92 35.41 -12.77
N SER A 35 2.10 35.86 -12.33
CA SER A 35 3.38 35.43 -12.88
C SER A 35 3.65 33.94 -12.65
N HIS A 36 3.31 33.40 -11.48
CA HIS A 36 3.49 31.96 -11.20
C HIS A 36 2.61 31.10 -12.12
N TRP A 37 1.36 31.50 -12.33
CA TRP A 37 0.46 30.82 -13.26
C TRP A 37 0.97 30.87 -14.70
N MET A 38 1.40 32.04 -15.17
CA MET A 38 1.94 32.20 -16.52
C MET A 38 3.18 31.33 -16.76
N GLN A 39 4.15 31.34 -15.82
CA GLN A 39 5.34 30.50 -15.89
C GLN A 39 4.99 29.01 -15.91
N SER A 40 4.07 28.59 -15.04
CA SER A 40 3.59 27.21 -14.99
C SER A 40 2.88 26.79 -16.28
N SER A 41 2.07 27.67 -16.89
CA SER A 41 1.40 27.38 -18.15
C SER A 41 2.40 27.19 -19.29
N ILE A 42 3.44 28.03 -19.35
CA ILE A 42 4.53 27.87 -20.34
C ILE A 42 5.25 26.53 -20.14
N ILE A 43 5.57 26.17 -18.89
CA ILE A 43 6.20 24.88 -18.57
C ILE A 43 5.31 23.71 -18.98
N PHE A 44 4.01 23.79 -18.71
CA PHE A 44 3.05 22.74 -19.10
C PHE A 44 2.98 22.56 -20.63
N VAL A 45 2.88 23.66 -21.39
CA VAL A 45 2.89 23.61 -22.86
C VAL A 45 4.18 23.01 -23.40
N ALA A 46 5.34 23.41 -22.85
CA ALA A 46 6.62 22.83 -23.22
C ALA A 46 6.70 21.33 -22.90
N ALA A 47 6.18 20.90 -21.74
CA ALA A 47 6.13 19.50 -21.36
C ALA A 47 5.16 18.69 -22.24
N ALA A 48 4.04 19.27 -22.67
CA ALA A 48 3.09 18.64 -23.59
C ALA A 48 3.73 18.36 -24.96
N LEU A 49 4.52 19.31 -25.48
CA LEU A 49 5.28 19.13 -26.72
C LEU A 49 6.40 18.10 -26.55
N LEU A 50 7.13 18.15 -25.43
CA LEU A 50 8.16 17.18 -25.10
C LEU A 50 7.58 15.76 -24.97
N LEU A 51 6.38 15.62 -24.41
CA LEU A 51 5.69 14.33 -24.28
C LEU A 51 5.41 13.71 -25.65
N VAL A 52 4.82 14.46 -26.60
CA VAL A 52 4.60 13.95 -27.97
C VAL A 52 5.92 13.51 -28.61
N LEU A 53 6.96 14.34 -28.48
CA LEU A 53 8.28 14.02 -29.01
C LEU A 53 8.86 12.76 -28.35
N ALA A 54 8.70 12.61 -27.04
CA ALA A 54 9.16 11.45 -26.29
C ALA A 54 8.39 10.19 -26.72
N ASP A 55 7.07 10.23 -26.82
CA ASP A 55 6.24 9.12 -27.28
C ASP A 55 6.69 8.66 -28.67
N ILE A 56 6.79 9.58 -29.64
CA ILE A 56 7.27 9.28 -31.00
C ILE A 56 8.67 8.68 -30.96
N LEU A 57 9.60 9.29 -30.23
CA LEU A 57 11.00 8.88 -30.19
C LEU A 57 11.16 7.49 -29.57
N PHE A 58 10.51 7.22 -28.43
CA PHE A 58 10.63 5.92 -27.77
C PHE A 58 9.90 4.82 -28.51
N LEU A 59 8.72 5.08 -29.08
CA LEU A 59 8.05 4.13 -29.97
C LEU A 59 8.89 3.84 -31.23
N TRP A 60 9.52 4.87 -31.80
CA TRP A 60 10.40 4.74 -32.96
C TRP A 60 11.66 3.93 -32.66
N PHE A 61 12.26 4.08 -31.47
CA PHE A 61 13.45 3.31 -31.10
C PHE A 61 13.14 1.90 -30.58
N HIS A 62 11.92 1.64 -30.09
CA HIS A 62 11.50 0.31 -29.64
C HIS A 62 11.48 -0.69 -30.82
N PRO A 63 11.93 -1.94 -30.67
CA PRO A 63 11.98 -2.94 -31.76
C PRO A 63 10.63 -3.24 -32.44
N GLY A 64 9.52 -2.77 -31.90
CA GLY A 64 8.17 -3.01 -32.40
C GLY A 64 7.60 -4.38 -32.00
N THR A 65 8.42 -5.28 -31.45
CA THR A 65 8.00 -6.58 -30.94
C THR A 65 7.66 -6.50 -29.45
N HIS A 66 6.42 -6.84 -29.10
CA HIS A 66 5.91 -6.94 -27.73
C HIS A 66 5.61 -8.41 -27.43
N ARG A 67 6.47 -9.04 -26.62
CA ARG A 67 6.35 -10.45 -26.21
C ARG A 67 5.62 -10.55 -24.87
N ILE A 68 4.64 -11.44 -24.81
CA ILE A 68 3.96 -11.85 -23.59
C ILE A 68 4.32 -13.32 -23.34
N GLU A 69 5.01 -13.56 -22.24
CA GLU A 69 5.28 -14.90 -21.73
C GLU A 69 4.04 -15.45 -21.02
N ILE A 70 3.64 -16.67 -21.37
CA ILE A 70 2.52 -17.38 -20.74
C ILE A 70 3.04 -18.24 -19.59
N GLY A 71 2.18 -18.47 -18.61
CA GLY A 71 2.50 -19.18 -17.39
C GLY A 71 3.12 -18.25 -16.34
N ASN A 72 2.60 -17.03 -16.21
CA ASN A 72 2.78 -16.20 -15.01
C ASN A 72 1.40 -15.74 -14.52
N PHE A 73 1.30 -14.89 -13.50
CA PHE A 73 0.00 -14.40 -13.03
C PHE A 73 -0.59 -13.29 -13.91
N ARG A 74 0.21 -12.71 -14.81
CA ARG A 74 -0.08 -11.51 -15.58
C ARG A 74 -0.74 -11.82 -16.91
N ASP A 75 -0.40 -12.96 -17.47
CA ASP A 75 -0.97 -13.47 -18.71
C ASP A 75 -2.49 -13.55 -18.70
N LYS A 76 -3.12 -13.68 -17.51
CA LYS A 76 -4.58 -13.63 -17.31
C LYS A 76 -5.23 -12.32 -17.75
N PHE A 77 -4.46 -11.23 -17.89
CA PHE A 77 -4.96 -10.00 -18.48
C PHE A 77 -5.22 -10.17 -19.99
N PHE A 78 -4.43 -11.01 -20.64
CA PHE A 78 -4.53 -11.29 -22.07
C PHE A 78 -5.30 -12.58 -22.37
N LEU A 79 -5.25 -13.57 -21.47
CA LEU A 79 -5.84 -14.90 -21.68
C LEU A 79 -7.08 -15.13 -20.83
N THR A 80 -8.15 -15.60 -21.48
CA THR A 80 -9.36 -16.08 -20.80
C THR A 80 -9.66 -17.53 -21.17
N GLN A 81 -10.36 -18.25 -20.28
CA GLN A 81 -10.73 -19.66 -20.44
C GLN A 81 -9.51 -20.56 -20.66
N VAL A 82 -8.50 -20.42 -19.79
CA VAL A 82 -7.28 -21.23 -19.78
C VAL A 82 -7.10 -21.88 -18.42
N ASN A 83 -6.41 -23.02 -18.40
CA ASN A 83 -6.11 -23.76 -17.19
C ASN A 83 -5.02 -23.06 -16.33
N SER A 84 -4.77 -23.63 -15.15
CA SER A 84 -3.69 -23.24 -14.24
C SER A 84 -2.33 -23.14 -14.93
N GLN A 85 -1.45 -22.31 -14.38
CA GLN A 85 -0.06 -22.22 -14.82
C GLN A 85 0.65 -23.55 -14.54
N GLU A 86 1.47 -23.98 -15.49
CA GLU A 86 2.36 -25.14 -15.36
C GLU A 86 3.78 -24.77 -15.82
N VAL A 87 4.74 -25.63 -15.48
CA VAL A 87 6.16 -25.50 -15.83
C VAL A 87 6.63 -26.86 -16.29
N ASP A 88 7.33 -26.93 -17.43
CA ASP A 88 7.87 -28.18 -17.92
C ASP A 88 9.28 -28.47 -17.37
N ASP A 89 9.85 -29.61 -17.76
CA ASP A 89 11.15 -30.08 -17.30
C ASP A 89 12.32 -29.13 -17.66
N GLN A 90 12.11 -28.22 -18.62
CA GLN A 90 13.09 -27.21 -19.04
C GLN A 90 12.91 -25.88 -18.30
N GLY A 91 11.90 -25.78 -17.43
CA GLY A 91 11.57 -24.55 -16.73
C GLY A 91 10.74 -23.57 -17.56
N ILE A 92 10.24 -23.98 -18.74
CA ILE A 92 9.39 -23.13 -19.57
C ILE A 92 7.99 -23.12 -18.96
N THR A 93 7.48 -21.91 -18.73
CA THR A 93 6.15 -21.70 -18.19
C THR A 93 5.10 -21.74 -19.30
N TYR A 94 3.94 -22.32 -19.03
CA TYR A 94 2.88 -22.45 -20.03
C TYR A 94 1.48 -22.54 -19.39
N ARG A 95 0.45 -22.51 -20.23
CA ARG A 95 -0.93 -22.86 -19.89
C ARG A 95 -1.57 -23.74 -20.95
N TRP A 96 -2.43 -24.66 -20.52
CA TRP A 96 -3.33 -25.38 -21.42
C TRP A 96 -4.57 -24.54 -21.70
N THR A 97 -4.95 -24.39 -22.96
CA THR A 97 -6.26 -23.83 -23.34
C THR A 97 -7.39 -24.77 -22.93
N SER A 98 -8.61 -24.25 -22.90
CA SER A 98 -9.84 -25.05 -22.92
C SER A 98 -10.27 -25.31 -24.38
N GLU A 99 -11.46 -25.88 -24.59
CA GLU A 99 -12.04 -26.06 -25.93
C GLU A 99 -12.17 -24.72 -26.68
N GLN A 100 -12.52 -23.69 -25.94
CA GLN A 100 -12.50 -22.30 -26.38
C GLN A 100 -11.62 -21.51 -25.42
N SER A 101 -10.70 -20.74 -25.99
CA SER A 101 -9.89 -19.77 -25.27
C SER A 101 -9.84 -18.48 -26.07
N THR A 102 -9.38 -17.41 -25.44
CA THR A 102 -9.27 -16.12 -26.13
C THR A 102 -8.02 -15.39 -25.66
N ILE A 103 -7.29 -14.81 -26.62
CA ILE A 103 -6.28 -13.79 -26.42
C ILE A 103 -6.91 -12.42 -26.69
N TRP A 104 -6.82 -11.52 -25.73
CA TRP A 104 -7.26 -10.14 -25.82
C TRP A 104 -6.05 -9.25 -25.99
N ILE A 105 -6.03 -8.45 -27.06
CA ILE A 105 -4.98 -7.47 -27.34
C ILE A 105 -5.62 -6.10 -27.46
N THR A 106 -5.03 -5.11 -26.81
CA THR A 106 -5.49 -3.72 -26.84
C THR A 106 -4.42 -2.82 -27.44
N GLU A 107 -4.83 -1.69 -28.02
CA GLU A 107 -3.98 -0.64 -28.61
C GLU A 107 -3.19 -1.04 -29.86
N ILE A 108 -3.83 -1.79 -30.78
CA ILE A 108 -3.27 -1.99 -32.13
C ILE A 108 -3.61 -0.82 -33.09
N GLY A 109 -4.29 0.23 -32.59
CA GLY A 109 -4.92 1.27 -33.41
C GLY A 109 -3.98 2.03 -34.35
N ASN A 110 -4.47 2.27 -35.58
CA ASN A 110 -3.81 2.96 -36.71
C ASN A 110 -2.55 2.29 -37.27
N ILE A 111 -2.41 0.98 -37.10
CA ILE A 111 -1.30 0.22 -37.68
C ILE A 111 -1.83 -0.53 -38.90
N ASP A 112 -1.25 -0.24 -40.07
CA ASP A 112 -1.67 -0.82 -41.35
C ASP A 112 -1.46 -2.34 -41.39
N HIS A 113 -0.37 -2.82 -40.78
CA HIS A 113 -0.01 -4.24 -40.74
C HIS A 113 0.55 -4.62 -39.37
N ALA A 114 0.16 -5.77 -38.82
CA ALA A 114 0.77 -6.33 -37.61
C ALA A 114 1.08 -7.82 -37.82
N LEU A 115 2.16 -8.31 -37.22
CA LEU A 115 2.49 -9.73 -37.20
C LEU A 115 2.19 -10.29 -35.82
N PHE A 116 1.36 -11.33 -35.76
CA PHE A 116 1.08 -12.07 -34.55
C PHE A 116 1.85 -13.38 -34.57
N THR A 117 2.67 -13.62 -33.55
CA THR A 117 3.41 -14.86 -33.37
C THR A 117 2.86 -15.63 -32.18
N LEU A 118 2.44 -16.87 -32.39
CA LEU A 118 1.94 -17.78 -31.36
C LEU A 118 2.97 -18.91 -31.12
N GLU A 119 3.36 -19.11 -29.87
CA GLU A 119 4.31 -20.15 -29.45
C GLU A 119 3.57 -21.29 -28.75
N LEU A 120 3.61 -22.49 -29.35
CA LEU A 120 2.96 -23.70 -28.83
C LEU A 120 4.00 -24.71 -28.35
N GLY A 121 3.78 -25.28 -27.16
CA GLY A 121 4.72 -26.18 -26.48
C GLY A 121 4.61 -27.66 -26.78
N GLY A 122 3.86 -28.03 -27.81
CA GLY A 122 3.54 -29.43 -28.15
C GLY A 122 2.36 -30.00 -27.35
N ARG A 123 1.68 -31.02 -27.89
CA ARG A 123 0.60 -31.76 -27.22
C ARG A 123 0.59 -33.25 -27.58
N PRO A 124 0.12 -34.17 -26.71
CA PRO A 124 0.26 -35.62 -26.93
C PRO A 124 -0.37 -36.16 -28.21
N GLU A 125 -1.49 -35.59 -28.65
CA GLU A 125 -2.20 -36.01 -29.86
C GLU A 125 -2.42 -34.80 -30.77
N PRO A 126 -2.12 -34.86 -32.07
CA PRO A 126 -2.36 -33.74 -32.96
C PRO A 126 -3.82 -33.29 -33.00
N THR A 127 -4.05 -31.98 -33.14
CA THR A 127 -5.40 -31.45 -33.35
C THR A 127 -5.37 -30.24 -34.28
N ASP A 128 -6.50 -30.03 -34.96
CA ASP A 128 -6.76 -28.79 -35.68
C ASP A 128 -7.11 -27.69 -34.68
N VAL A 129 -6.50 -26.53 -34.90
CA VAL A 129 -6.72 -25.31 -34.12
C VAL A 129 -7.30 -24.27 -35.07
N GLN A 130 -8.51 -23.83 -34.76
CA GLN A 130 -9.13 -22.72 -35.46
C GLN A 130 -8.88 -21.44 -34.67
N LEU A 131 -8.24 -20.48 -35.33
CA LEU A 131 -8.07 -19.12 -34.83
C LEU A 131 -9.12 -18.22 -35.47
N THR A 132 -9.82 -17.47 -34.63
CA THR A 132 -10.75 -16.42 -35.06
C THR A 132 -10.18 -15.06 -34.70
N LEU A 133 -10.56 -14.03 -35.45
CA LEU A 133 -10.24 -12.64 -35.19
C LEU A 133 -11.55 -11.88 -35.08
N ASN A 134 -11.84 -11.33 -33.89
CA ASN A 134 -13.11 -10.69 -33.59
C ASN A 134 -14.32 -11.56 -33.96
N ASP A 135 -14.25 -12.84 -33.59
CA ASP A 135 -15.25 -13.88 -33.84
C ASP A 135 -15.42 -14.32 -35.31
N GLU A 136 -14.64 -13.76 -36.25
CA GLU A 136 -14.58 -14.19 -37.64
C GLU A 136 -13.45 -15.20 -37.89
N PRO A 137 -13.64 -16.26 -38.70
CA PRO A 137 -12.57 -17.22 -39.02
C PRO A 137 -11.35 -16.53 -39.65
N TRP A 138 -10.15 -16.86 -39.17
CA TRP A 138 -8.91 -16.22 -39.62
C TRP A 138 -7.85 -17.20 -40.11
N VAL A 139 -7.39 -18.12 -39.26
CA VAL A 139 -6.32 -19.08 -39.59
C VAL A 139 -6.64 -20.44 -39.01
N GLU A 140 -6.38 -21.49 -39.79
CA GLU A 140 -6.37 -22.87 -39.31
C GLU A 140 -4.94 -23.38 -39.27
N LEU A 141 -4.56 -24.02 -38.16
CA LEU A 141 -3.23 -24.62 -37.97
C LEU A 141 -3.34 -25.94 -37.24
N VAL A 142 -2.30 -26.77 -37.31
CA VAL A 142 -2.27 -28.07 -36.62
C VAL A 142 -1.33 -27.99 -35.43
N ALA A 143 -1.84 -28.18 -34.21
CA ALA A 143 -0.99 -28.38 -33.04
C ALA A 143 -0.47 -29.82 -33.05
N THR A 144 0.84 -30.01 -32.97
CA THR A 144 1.51 -31.32 -33.05
C THR A 144 2.17 -31.72 -31.73
N GLU A 145 2.75 -32.92 -31.67
CA GLU A 145 3.57 -33.37 -30.53
C GLU A 145 4.79 -32.48 -30.26
N GLN A 146 5.38 -31.91 -31.31
CA GLN A 146 6.55 -31.04 -31.18
C GLN A 146 6.15 -29.58 -30.99
N PRO A 147 6.92 -28.80 -30.19
CA PRO A 147 6.76 -27.36 -30.10
C PRO A 147 6.87 -26.67 -31.46
N ARG A 148 6.05 -25.65 -31.69
CA ARG A 148 6.01 -24.89 -32.96
C ARG A 148 5.73 -23.42 -32.72
N VAL A 149 6.30 -22.59 -33.58
CA VAL A 149 6.07 -21.14 -33.61
C VAL A 149 5.35 -20.79 -34.90
N TYR A 150 4.18 -20.17 -34.79
CA TYR A 150 3.35 -19.75 -35.91
C TYR A 150 3.36 -18.23 -36.02
N THR A 151 3.82 -17.69 -37.15
CA THR A 151 3.77 -16.24 -37.43
C THR A 151 2.73 -15.96 -38.50
N MET A 152 1.79 -15.08 -38.17
CA MET A 152 0.62 -14.78 -38.98
C MET A 152 0.52 -13.27 -39.21
N VAL A 153 0.10 -12.87 -40.40
CA VAL A 153 -0.18 -11.47 -40.74
C VAL A 153 -1.61 -11.16 -40.31
N MET A 154 -1.76 -10.15 -39.46
CA MET A 154 -3.06 -9.65 -39.06
C MET A 154 -3.66 -8.80 -40.19
N PRO A 155 -4.99 -8.83 -40.41
CA PRO A 155 -5.66 -7.97 -41.39
C PRO A 155 -5.33 -6.49 -41.17
N PRO A 156 -5.38 -5.66 -42.23
CA PRO A 156 -5.30 -4.21 -42.07
C PRO A 156 -6.55 -3.65 -41.37
N ASP A 157 -6.47 -2.40 -40.92
CA ASP A 157 -7.60 -1.64 -40.38
C ASP A 157 -8.31 -2.30 -39.18
N MET A 158 -7.56 -3.00 -38.33
CA MET A 158 -8.13 -3.61 -37.13
C MET A 158 -8.67 -2.57 -36.14
N SER A 159 -9.71 -2.96 -35.42
CA SER A 159 -10.19 -2.23 -34.26
C SER A 159 -9.08 -2.08 -33.20
N GLU A 160 -9.16 -1.03 -32.38
CA GLU A 160 -8.22 -0.80 -31.27
C GLU A 160 -8.12 -1.97 -30.28
N GLN A 161 -9.18 -2.78 -30.21
CA GLN A 161 -9.24 -4.00 -29.44
C GLN A 161 -9.38 -5.18 -30.39
N VAL A 162 -8.56 -6.19 -30.19
CA VAL A 162 -8.56 -7.41 -30.99
C VAL A 162 -8.76 -8.61 -30.08
N ARG A 163 -9.73 -9.43 -30.46
CA ARG A 163 -10.07 -10.68 -29.81
C ARG A 163 -9.63 -11.83 -30.70
N ILE A 164 -8.59 -12.55 -30.31
CA ILE A 164 -8.15 -13.77 -31.01
C ILE A 164 -8.78 -14.97 -30.30
N GLY A 165 -9.80 -15.56 -30.90
CA GLY A 165 -10.39 -16.80 -30.40
C GLY A 165 -9.50 -18.00 -30.78
N ILE A 166 -9.40 -18.96 -29.87
CA ILE A 166 -8.66 -20.21 -30.07
C ILE A 166 -9.64 -21.34 -29.80
N SER A 167 -9.94 -22.14 -30.81
CA SER A 167 -10.75 -23.35 -30.68
C SER A 167 -9.96 -24.58 -31.06
N SER A 168 -10.04 -25.63 -30.24
CA SER A 168 -9.34 -26.90 -30.49
C SER A 168 -10.03 -28.04 -29.76
N SER A 169 -9.88 -29.28 -30.24
CA SER A 169 -10.34 -30.44 -29.49
C SER A 169 -9.54 -30.62 -28.21
N THR A 170 -10.24 -30.94 -27.11
CA THR A 170 -9.61 -31.19 -25.81
C THR A 170 -9.41 -32.68 -25.57
N PHE A 171 -8.41 -33.02 -24.75
CA PHE A 171 -8.21 -34.36 -24.21
C PHE A 171 -8.18 -34.32 -22.68
N THR A 172 -8.27 -35.49 -22.05
CA THR A 172 -8.16 -35.66 -20.59
C THR A 172 -7.08 -36.67 -20.28
N VAL A 173 -6.23 -36.37 -19.30
CA VAL A 173 -5.20 -37.30 -18.82
C VAL A 173 -5.78 -38.13 -17.68
N PRO A 174 -5.52 -39.46 -17.59
CA PRO A 174 -5.96 -40.26 -16.46
C PRO A 174 -5.53 -39.64 -15.11
N GLY A 175 -6.50 -39.34 -14.26
CA GLY A 175 -6.27 -38.69 -12.96
C GLY A 175 -6.29 -37.15 -12.98
N ASP A 176 -6.40 -36.53 -14.14
CA ASP A 176 -6.58 -35.09 -14.31
C ASP A 176 -8.01 -34.79 -14.81
N PRO A 177 -8.86 -34.13 -13.99
CA PRO A 177 -10.25 -33.85 -14.38
C PRO A 177 -10.37 -32.72 -15.41
N ARG A 178 -9.26 -32.03 -15.75
CA ARG A 178 -9.28 -30.88 -16.65
C ARG A 178 -9.41 -31.33 -18.11
N GLN A 179 -10.13 -30.53 -18.88
CA GLN A 179 -10.11 -30.62 -20.34
C GLN A 179 -8.96 -29.76 -20.86
N LEU A 180 -8.00 -30.39 -21.51
CA LEU A 180 -6.77 -29.76 -21.98
C LEU A 180 -6.81 -29.63 -23.50
N GLY A 181 -6.75 -28.39 -24.00
CA GLY A 181 -6.64 -28.09 -25.42
C GLY A 181 -5.19 -28.08 -25.89
N ILE A 182 -4.66 -26.92 -26.28
CA ILE A 182 -3.28 -26.75 -26.72
C ILE A 182 -2.42 -26.10 -25.62
N LYS A 183 -1.13 -26.45 -25.60
CA LYS A 183 -0.12 -25.85 -24.71
C LYS A 183 0.38 -24.54 -25.32
N ILE A 184 0.09 -23.40 -24.68
CA ILE A 184 0.59 -22.08 -25.09
C ILE A 184 1.72 -21.66 -24.15
N GLU A 185 2.88 -21.35 -24.73
CA GLU A 185 4.09 -20.90 -24.02
C GLU A 185 4.26 -19.38 -24.08
N GLY A 186 3.80 -18.76 -25.16
CA GLY A 186 4.03 -17.36 -25.44
C GLY A 186 3.22 -16.86 -26.62
N PHE A 187 3.08 -15.54 -26.69
CA PHE A 187 2.76 -14.89 -27.95
C PHE A 187 3.52 -13.57 -28.07
N SER A 188 3.68 -13.07 -29.28
CA SER A 188 4.20 -11.72 -29.49
C SER A 188 3.47 -11.01 -30.61
N LEU A 189 3.38 -9.69 -30.48
CA LEU A 189 2.87 -8.80 -31.50
C LEU A 189 4.04 -7.98 -32.03
N THR A 190 4.31 -8.04 -33.33
CA THR A 190 5.31 -7.20 -34.00
C THR A 190 4.62 -6.17 -34.86
N LEU A 191 4.92 -4.91 -34.60
CA LEU A 191 4.39 -3.73 -35.28
C LEU A 191 5.47 -3.21 -36.26
N PRO A 192 5.37 -3.50 -37.56
CA PRO A 192 6.28 -3.00 -38.58
C PRO A 192 6.25 -1.47 -38.64
N ARG A 193 7.41 -0.87 -38.88
CA ARG A 193 7.56 0.59 -38.92
C ARG A 193 7.27 1.11 -40.32
N GLU A 194 6.00 1.34 -40.62
CA GLU A 194 5.57 1.88 -41.91
C GLU A 194 5.29 3.39 -41.87
N SER A 195 4.98 3.91 -40.68
CA SER A 195 4.66 5.33 -40.45
C SER A 195 5.23 5.85 -39.12
N ILE A 196 5.07 7.15 -38.87
CA ILE A 196 5.46 7.76 -37.59
C ILE A 196 4.51 7.23 -36.51
N PRO A 197 5.00 6.51 -35.48
CA PRO A 197 4.14 5.95 -34.45
C PRO A 197 3.62 7.09 -33.58
N LEU A 198 2.32 7.36 -33.68
CA LEU A 198 1.64 8.34 -32.84
C LEU A 198 0.89 7.62 -31.71
N PRO A 199 0.91 8.12 -30.48
CA PRO A 199 0.03 7.62 -29.43
C PRO A 199 -1.44 7.85 -29.81
N THR A 200 -2.33 7.00 -29.32
CA THR A 200 -3.78 7.25 -29.44
C THR A 200 -4.14 8.56 -28.73
N PHE A 201 -5.20 9.24 -29.17
CA PHE A 201 -5.62 10.49 -28.54
C PHE A 201 -5.95 10.30 -27.06
N ALA A 202 -6.63 9.20 -26.70
CA ALA A 202 -6.99 8.88 -25.33
C ALA A 202 -5.74 8.70 -24.43
N GLN A 203 -4.74 7.97 -24.94
CA GLN A 203 -3.47 7.75 -24.26
C GLN A 203 -2.71 9.07 -24.02
N TYR A 204 -2.54 9.87 -25.08
CA TYR A 204 -1.86 11.17 -24.97
C TYR A 204 -2.59 12.12 -24.01
N PHE A 205 -3.92 12.16 -24.08
CA PHE A 205 -4.73 12.97 -23.17
C PHE A 205 -4.56 12.54 -21.71
N ALA A 206 -4.55 11.23 -21.42
CA ALA A 206 -4.35 10.74 -20.08
C ALA A 206 -2.92 11.04 -19.55
N GLN A 207 -1.89 10.93 -20.38
CA GLN A 207 -0.53 11.38 -20.04
C GLN A 207 -0.47 12.90 -19.76
N LEU A 208 -1.18 13.72 -20.54
CA LEU A 208 -1.29 15.16 -20.28
C LEU A 208 -1.96 15.46 -18.94
N VAL A 209 -3.00 14.70 -18.57
CA VAL A 209 -3.66 14.82 -17.26
C VAL A 209 -2.68 14.49 -16.13
N ILE A 210 -1.83 13.46 -16.28
CA ILE A 210 -0.77 13.14 -15.31
C ILE A 210 0.20 14.32 -15.14
N ILE A 211 0.69 14.87 -16.25
CA ILE A 211 1.62 16.02 -16.23
C ILE A 211 0.96 17.25 -15.59
N LEU A 212 -0.30 17.55 -15.96
CA LEU A 212 -1.03 18.68 -15.41
C LEU A 212 -1.25 18.53 -13.90
N ALA A 213 -1.66 17.35 -13.44
CA ALA A 213 -1.89 17.08 -12.02
C ALA A 213 -0.58 17.18 -11.21
N ALA A 214 0.52 16.65 -11.74
CA ALA A 214 1.85 16.80 -11.14
C ALA A 214 2.27 18.27 -11.05
N GLN A 215 2.10 19.02 -12.14
CA GLN A 215 2.39 20.46 -12.22
C GLN A 215 1.59 21.27 -11.19
N LEU A 216 0.27 21.06 -11.12
CA LEU A 216 -0.61 21.70 -10.13
C LEU A 216 -0.21 21.37 -8.69
N THR A 217 0.23 20.14 -8.45
CA THR A 217 0.71 19.69 -7.14
C THR A 217 1.98 20.44 -6.73
N VAL A 218 2.99 20.53 -7.60
CA VAL A 218 4.25 21.20 -7.26
C VAL A 218 4.14 22.71 -7.17
N ILE A 219 3.23 23.35 -7.91
CA ILE A 219 2.88 24.76 -7.70
C ILE A 219 2.36 24.96 -6.28
N ARG A 220 1.44 24.10 -5.83
CA ARG A 220 0.85 24.21 -4.48
C ARG A 220 1.85 23.94 -3.36
N LEU A 221 2.86 23.10 -3.64
CA LEU A 221 4.01 22.87 -2.77
C LEU A 221 5.03 24.03 -2.78
N GLY A 222 4.85 25.03 -3.64
CA GLY A 222 5.73 26.20 -3.74
C GLY A 222 7.09 25.89 -4.36
N TRP A 223 7.16 24.91 -5.27
CA TRP A 223 8.40 24.62 -6.00
C TRP A 223 8.74 25.76 -6.97
N THR A 224 10.04 26.02 -7.15
CA THR A 224 10.51 27.00 -8.13
C THR A 224 10.27 26.50 -9.56
N TRP A 225 10.10 27.42 -10.51
CA TRP A 225 9.83 27.11 -11.91
C TRP A 225 10.84 26.11 -12.51
N SER A 226 12.14 26.20 -12.15
CA SER A 226 13.16 25.26 -12.63
C SER A 226 12.93 23.83 -12.13
N LYS A 227 12.52 23.67 -10.86
CA LYS A 227 12.20 22.34 -10.30
C LYS A 227 10.92 21.78 -10.90
N GLN A 228 9.94 22.64 -11.17
CA GLN A 228 8.72 22.26 -11.89
C GLN A 228 9.08 21.73 -13.28
N ALA A 229 9.85 22.49 -14.05
CA ALA A 229 10.30 22.11 -15.39
C ALA A 229 11.08 20.79 -15.42
N ILE A 230 11.99 20.58 -14.46
CA ILE A 230 12.72 19.30 -14.33
C ILE A 230 11.74 18.16 -14.06
N LEU A 231 10.82 18.31 -13.11
CA LEU A 231 9.87 17.25 -12.78
C LEU A 231 9.00 16.88 -13.97
N VAL A 232 8.33 17.84 -14.61
CA VAL A 232 7.42 17.54 -15.72
C VAL A 232 8.18 17.08 -16.97
N GLY A 233 9.42 17.53 -17.16
CA GLY A 233 10.28 17.05 -18.23
C GLY A 233 10.69 15.59 -18.03
N VAL A 234 11.13 15.23 -16.83
CA VAL A 234 11.44 13.82 -16.48
C VAL A 234 10.18 12.96 -16.59
N LEU A 235 9.03 13.47 -16.15
CA LEU A 235 7.77 12.75 -16.22
C LEU A 235 7.30 12.52 -17.66
N ALA A 236 7.43 13.51 -18.55
CA ALA A 236 7.12 13.37 -19.97
C ALA A 236 7.98 12.28 -20.63
N VAL A 237 9.29 12.30 -20.36
CA VAL A 237 10.22 11.27 -20.86
C VAL A 237 9.88 9.89 -20.30
N ALA A 238 9.62 9.80 -18.99
CA ALA A 238 9.27 8.54 -18.33
C ALA A 238 7.96 7.94 -18.86
N LEU A 239 6.95 8.78 -19.16
CA LEU A 239 5.69 8.35 -19.75
C LEU A 239 5.86 7.85 -21.19
N GLY A 240 6.74 8.47 -21.99
CA GLY A 240 7.09 7.97 -23.33
C GLY A 240 7.85 6.65 -23.29
N VAL A 241 8.80 6.49 -22.36
CA VAL A 241 9.45 5.19 -22.08
C VAL A 241 8.40 4.15 -21.70
N LEU A 242 7.53 4.46 -20.74
CA LEU A 242 6.50 3.56 -20.26
C LEU A 242 5.57 3.10 -21.39
N LEU A 243 5.14 4.03 -22.26
CA LEU A 243 4.35 3.72 -23.45
C LEU A 243 5.08 2.76 -24.38
N SER A 244 6.35 2.99 -24.66
CA SER A 244 7.11 2.13 -25.56
C SER A 244 7.29 0.69 -25.04
N PHE A 245 7.48 0.49 -23.74
CA PHE A 245 7.72 -0.84 -23.17
C PHE A 245 6.44 -1.58 -22.80
N LEU A 246 5.39 -0.86 -22.43
CA LEU A 246 4.14 -1.42 -21.92
C LEU A 246 2.94 -1.10 -22.81
N LEU A 247 3.16 -0.93 -24.12
CA LEU A 247 2.13 -0.56 -25.09
C LEU A 247 0.83 -1.39 -24.93
N LEU A 248 0.96 -2.71 -24.80
CA LEU A 248 -0.23 -3.59 -24.69
C LEU A 248 -1.00 -3.45 -23.35
N LEU A 249 -0.44 -2.71 -22.39
CA LEU A 249 -1.01 -2.49 -21.06
C LEU A 249 -1.36 -1.01 -20.81
N THR A 250 -0.91 -0.09 -21.65
CA THR A 250 -1.06 1.35 -21.40
C THR A 250 -2.51 1.81 -21.41
N TYR A 251 -3.35 1.24 -22.28
CA TYR A 251 -4.79 1.50 -22.34
C TYR A 251 -5.48 1.51 -20.98
N ALA A 252 -5.18 0.51 -20.15
CA ALA A 252 -5.76 0.41 -18.83
C ALA A 252 -4.87 1.08 -17.77
N TYR A 253 -3.54 1.03 -17.92
CA TYR A 253 -2.64 1.53 -16.88
C TYR A 253 -2.62 3.06 -16.77
N ILE A 254 -2.50 3.76 -17.90
CA ILE A 254 -2.28 5.20 -17.93
C ILE A 254 -3.51 6.00 -17.47
N PRO A 255 -4.76 5.65 -17.86
CA PRO A 255 -5.94 6.28 -17.28
C PRO A 255 -6.03 6.10 -15.76
N ARG A 256 -5.65 4.93 -15.22
CA ARG A 256 -5.61 4.70 -13.78
C ARG A 256 -4.58 5.59 -13.09
N LEU A 257 -3.38 5.74 -13.68
CA LEU A 257 -2.36 6.67 -13.21
C LEU A 257 -2.81 8.14 -13.29
N ALA A 258 -3.57 8.51 -14.31
CA ALA A 258 -4.16 9.84 -14.45
C ALA A 258 -5.14 10.12 -13.32
N ILE A 259 -6.07 9.20 -13.04
CA ILE A 259 -7.02 9.30 -11.91
C ILE A 259 -6.27 9.40 -10.58
N ALA A 260 -5.26 8.54 -10.36
CA ALA A 260 -4.44 8.58 -9.16
C ALA A 260 -3.70 9.92 -9.00
N SER A 261 -3.15 10.47 -10.08
CA SER A 261 -2.45 11.76 -10.07
C SER A 261 -3.40 12.91 -9.75
N VAL A 262 -4.61 12.90 -10.32
CA VAL A 262 -5.68 13.86 -9.99
C VAL A 262 -6.07 13.75 -8.53
N ALA A 263 -6.24 12.54 -7.99
CA ALA A 263 -6.57 12.35 -6.58
C ALA A 263 -5.49 12.95 -5.65
N LEU A 264 -4.20 12.77 -5.97
CA LEU A 264 -3.09 13.38 -5.22
C LEU A 264 -3.07 14.91 -5.34
N ALA A 265 -3.39 15.46 -6.50
CA ALA A 265 -3.51 16.90 -6.70
C ALA A 265 -4.67 17.46 -5.86
N VAL A 266 -5.86 16.85 -5.93
CA VAL A 266 -7.03 17.24 -5.13
C VAL A 266 -6.74 17.16 -3.65
N LEU A 267 -6.11 16.07 -3.19
CA LEU A 267 -5.68 15.90 -1.80
C LEU A 267 -4.76 17.05 -1.36
N THR A 268 -3.79 17.41 -2.20
CA THR A 268 -2.83 18.49 -1.93
C THR A 268 -3.52 19.85 -1.89
N TRP A 269 -4.42 20.14 -2.83
CA TRP A 269 -5.12 21.42 -2.86
C TRP A 269 -6.14 21.57 -1.73
N GLY A 270 -6.83 20.49 -1.36
CA GLY A 270 -7.84 20.49 -0.31
C GLY A 270 -7.26 20.44 1.12
N LEU A 271 -6.31 19.54 1.37
CA LEU A 271 -5.86 19.22 2.73
C LEU A 271 -4.54 19.87 3.14
N LEU A 272 -3.64 20.20 2.22
CA LEU A 272 -2.39 20.89 2.59
C LEU A 272 -2.63 22.25 3.29
N PRO A 273 -3.58 23.12 2.87
CA PRO A 273 -3.84 24.36 3.61
C PRO A 273 -4.23 24.09 5.08
N VAL A 274 -5.06 23.07 5.29
CA VAL A 274 -5.46 22.64 6.64
C VAL A 274 -4.27 22.10 7.41
N ALA A 275 -3.42 21.31 6.78
CA ALA A 275 -2.19 20.79 7.39
C ALA A 275 -1.21 21.91 7.76
N GLU A 276 -0.99 22.90 6.89
CA GLU A 276 -0.14 24.08 7.18
C GLU A 276 -0.65 24.86 8.39
N GLN A 277 -1.96 25.03 8.52
CA GLN A 277 -2.58 25.71 9.66
C GLN A 277 -2.52 24.87 10.94
N ARG A 278 -2.88 23.59 10.88
CA ARG A 278 -3.05 22.72 12.05
C ARG A 278 -1.74 22.12 12.55
N LEU A 279 -0.75 21.98 11.67
CA LEU A 279 0.57 21.43 11.98
C LEU A 279 1.65 22.51 12.13
N GLY A 280 1.26 23.78 12.25
CA GLY A 280 2.19 24.90 12.48
C GLY A 280 3.03 24.76 13.75
N TRP A 281 2.62 23.92 14.70
CA TRP A 281 3.41 23.56 15.89
C TRP A 281 4.61 22.67 15.57
N MET A 282 4.61 21.93 14.45
CA MET A 282 5.72 21.03 14.11
C MET A 282 6.98 21.81 13.75
N ASP A 283 6.85 22.92 13.03
CA ASP A 283 7.91 23.89 12.75
C ASP A 283 7.42 25.09 11.89
N SER A 284 7.68 25.03 10.57
CA SER A 284 7.41 26.09 9.59
C SER A 284 6.54 25.51 8.46
N PRO A 285 5.77 26.34 7.73
CA PRO A 285 4.98 25.87 6.58
C PRO A 285 5.84 25.13 5.54
N ARG A 286 7.11 25.53 5.37
CA ARG A 286 8.07 24.86 4.49
C ARG A 286 8.33 23.42 4.93
N GLU A 287 8.44 23.17 6.24
CA GLU A 287 8.61 21.83 6.78
C GLU A 287 7.37 20.97 6.54
N VAL A 288 6.18 21.52 6.76
CA VAL A 288 4.91 20.81 6.50
C VAL A 288 4.81 20.42 5.02
N ARG A 289 5.17 21.31 4.10
CA ARG A 289 5.22 21.02 2.65
C ARG A 289 6.24 19.95 2.30
N LEU A 290 7.41 19.94 2.95
CA LEU A 290 8.41 18.91 2.74
C LEU A 290 7.88 17.53 3.17
N LEU A 291 7.31 17.44 4.38
CA LEU A 291 6.68 16.20 4.85
C LEU A 291 5.54 15.79 3.90
N TRP A 292 4.68 16.74 3.50
CA TRP A 292 3.63 16.48 2.51
C TRP A 292 4.19 15.94 1.19
N THR A 293 5.30 16.49 0.70
CA THR A 293 5.96 16.01 -0.52
C THR A 293 6.43 14.56 -0.37
N ILE A 294 7.04 14.21 0.78
CA ILE A 294 7.47 12.83 1.05
C ILE A 294 6.27 11.89 1.12
N MET A 295 5.15 12.33 1.72
CA MET A 295 3.90 11.57 1.78
C MET A 295 3.34 11.33 0.37
N LEU A 296 3.32 12.35 -0.48
CA LEU A 296 2.87 12.22 -1.86
C LEU A 296 3.75 11.26 -2.67
N ILE A 297 5.07 11.30 -2.48
CA ILE A 297 5.99 10.34 -3.10
C ILE A 297 5.66 8.91 -2.61
N ALA A 298 5.42 8.73 -1.31
CA ALA A 298 5.08 7.44 -0.76
C ALA A 298 3.73 6.91 -1.28
N CYS A 299 2.71 7.78 -1.42
CA CYS A 299 1.45 7.45 -2.09
C CYS A 299 1.70 7.10 -3.57
N ALA A 300 2.49 7.89 -4.30
CA ALA A 300 2.76 7.69 -5.71
C ALA A 300 3.46 6.34 -5.96
N VAL A 301 4.48 5.98 -5.18
CA VAL A 301 5.16 4.67 -5.28
C VAL A 301 4.17 3.51 -5.14
N ARG A 302 3.23 3.62 -4.21
CA ARG A 302 2.19 2.60 -3.98
C ARG A 302 1.18 2.57 -5.11
N LEU A 303 0.67 3.74 -5.50
CA LEU A 303 -0.31 3.89 -6.58
C LEU A 303 0.24 3.42 -7.92
N ILE A 304 1.49 3.75 -8.25
CA ILE A 304 2.20 3.25 -9.44
C ILE A 304 2.15 1.71 -9.46
N GLY A 305 2.43 1.07 -8.33
CA GLY A 305 2.34 -0.38 -8.24
C GLY A 305 0.90 -0.91 -8.33
N VAL A 306 0.02 -0.46 -7.44
CA VAL A 306 -1.32 -1.07 -7.33
C VAL A 306 -2.26 -0.78 -8.50
N THR A 307 -2.01 0.29 -9.25
CA THR A 307 -2.80 0.60 -10.46
C THR A 307 -2.31 -0.17 -11.68
N TYR A 308 -1.16 -0.85 -11.58
CA TYR A 308 -0.63 -1.67 -12.66
C TYR A 308 -1.63 -2.76 -13.04
N THR A 309 -1.83 -2.94 -14.35
CA THR A 309 -2.92 -3.75 -14.92
C THR A 309 -2.94 -5.18 -14.44
N THR A 310 -1.75 -5.75 -14.23
CA THR A 310 -1.58 -7.13 -13.81
C THR A 310 -1.29 -7.26 -12.32
N PHE A 311 -1.33 -6.16 -11.56
CA PHE A 311 -1.21 -6.21 -10.12
C PHE A 311 -2.51 -6.74 -9.53
N GLY A 312 -2.43 -7.91 -8.89
CA GLY A 312 -3.52 -8.50 -8.13
C GLY A 312 -3.01 -8.89 -6.76
N SER A 313 -3.42 -8.14 -5.73
CA SER A 313 -3.12 -8.55 -4.35
C SER A 313 -3.73 -9.94 -4.10
N GLN A 314 -3.06 -10.77 -3.30
CA GLN A 314 -3.49 -12.18 -3.11
C GLN A 314 -4.96 -12.31 -2.72
N ASP A 315 -5.42 -11.48 -1.78
CA ASP A 315 -6.81 -11.51 -1.28
C ASP A 315 -7.74 -10.56 -2.05
N LEU A 316 -7.36 -10.09 -3.25
CA LEU A 316 -8.17 -9.15 -4.03
C LEU A 316 -9.57 -9.72 -4.31
N GLY A 317 -9.65 -10.95 -4.82
CA GLY A 317 -10.91 -11.60 -5.14
C GLY A 317 -11.83 -11.76 -3.93
N ILE A 318 -11.26 -12.10 -2.78
CA ILE A 318 -11.98 -12.20 -1.50
C ILE A 318 -12.54 -10.83 -1.07
N ASN A 319 -11.73 -9.78 -1.19
CA ASN A 319 -12.16 -8.43 -0.85
C ASN A 319 -13.22 -7.90 -1.84
N LEU A 320 -13.15 -8.27 -3.12
CA LEU A 320 -14.18 -7.92 -4.11
C LEU A 320 -15.51 -8.64 -3.84
N ASP A 321 -15.49 -9.95 -3.54
CA ASP A 321 -16.70 -10.68 -3.10
C ASP A 321 -17.38 -9.97 -1.92
N ARG A 322 -16.59 -9.56 -0.92
CA ARG A 322 -17.10 -8.83 0.25
C ARG A 322 -17.64 -7.43 -0.10
N LEU A 323 -16.99 -6.72 -1.02
CA LEU A 323 -17.48 -5.44 -1.53
C LEU A 323 -18.83 -5.61 -2.25
N TYR A 324 -18.96 -6.60 -3.14
CA TYR A 324 -20.20 -6.88 -3.85
C TYR A 324 -21.34 -7.28 -2.91
N ARG A 325 -21.06 -8.14 -1.93
CA ARG A 325 -22.00 -8.47 -0.85
C ARG A 325 -22.46 -7.25 -0.07
N THR A 326 -21.51 -6.36 0.25
CA THR A 326 -21.82 -5.08 0.91
C THR A 326 -22.76 -4.22 0.05
N PHE A 327 -22.55 -4.17 -1.27
CA PHE A 327 -23.47 -3.48 -2.20
C PHE A 327 -24.85 -4.13 -2.27
N GLN A 328 -24.94 -5.45 -2.06
CA GLN A 328 -26.20 -6.18 -1.99
C GLN A 328 -26.90 -6.03 -0.62
N GLY A 329 -26.31 -5.28 0.32
CA GLY A 329 -26.87 -5.04 1.65
C GLY A 329 -26.48 -6.07 2.71
N GLU A 330 -25.57 -7.01 2.40
CA GLU A 330 -25.02 -7.93 3.40
C GLU A 330 -24.05 -7.19 4.33
N MET A 331 -24.51 -6.85 5.54
CA MET A 331 -23.73 -6.11 6.53
C MET A 331 -22.92 -7.00 7.50
N ILE A 332 -23.25 -8.30 7.54
CA ILE A 332 -22.62 -9.30 8.40
C ILE A 332 -22.14 -10.43 7.50
N ILE A 333 -20.84 -10.48 7.22
CA ILE A 333 -20.24 -11.49 6.34
C ILE A 333 -19.48 -12.49 7.20
N ILE A 334 -19.96 -13.73 7.26
CA ILE A 334 -19.33 -14.81 8.04
C ILE A 334 -18.75 -15.84 7.06
N LYS A 335 -17.45 -16.15 7.18
CA LYS A 335 -16.79 -17.21 6.41
C LYS A 335 -15.74 -17.95 7.25
N GLY A 336 -15.45 -19.19 6.89
CA GLY A 336 -14.33 -19.94 7.45
C GLY A 336 -12.99 -19.23 7.18
N SER A 337 -12.09 -19.28 8.15
CA SER A 337 -10.80 -18.58 8.08
C SER A 337 -9.67 -19.48 8.55
N HIS A 338 -8.71 -19.75 7.65
CA HIS A 338 -7.48 -20.48 8.00
C HIS A 338 -6.69 -19.80 9.12
N GLU A 339 -6.73 -18.46 9.25
CA GLU A 339 -6.12 -17.70 10.37
C GLU A 339 -6.65 -18.12 11.75
N PHE A 340 -7.84 -18.70 11.81
CA PHE A 340 -8.50 -19.11 13.04
C PHE A 340 -8.81 -20.61 13.00
N ALA A 341 -7.87 -21.43 12.51
CA ALA A 341 -7.99 -22.89 12.44
C ALA A 341 -9.30 -23.37 11.77
N ASP A 342 -9.66 -22.72 10.65
CA ASP A 342 -10.89 -22.96 9.88
C ASP A 342 -12.21 -22.63 10.60
N GLY A 343 -12.13 -21.99 11.76
CA GLY A 343 -13.30 -21.48 12.47
C GLY A 343 -14.02 -20.36 11.69
N LEU A 344 -15.34 -20.26 11.91
CA LEU A 344 -16.17 -19.20 11.33
C LEU A 344 -15.73 -17.82 11.84
N THR A 345 -15.37 -16.92 10.94
CA THR A 345 -14.91 -15.57 11.26
C THR A 345 -15.82 -14.53 10.63
N LEU A 346 -16.10 -13.49 11.40
CA LEU A 346 -16.81 -12.30 10.92
C LEU A 346 -15.85 -11.36 10.20
N TYR A 347 -16.30 -10.88 9.04
CA TYR A 347 -15.66 -9.84 8.26
C TYR A 347 -16.59 -8.61 8.20
N PRO A 348 -16.42 -7.65 9.13
CA PRO A 348 -17.21 -6.43 9.15
C PRO A 348 -17.07 -5.60 7.85
N THR A 349 -18.09 -4.82 7.53
CA THR A 349 -18.19 -4.11 6.24
C THR A 349 -17.59 -2.71 6.22
N GLY A 350 -16.99 -2.21 7.31
CA GLY A 350 -16.49 -0.84 7.44
C GLY A 350 -15.55 -0.38 6.31
N PRO A 351 -14.51 -1.16 5.95
CA PRO A 351 -13.63 -0.82 4.83
C PRO A 351 -14.38 -0.75 3.50
N TYR A 352 -15.31 -1.67 3.25
CA TYR A 352 -16.06 -1.76 2.00
C TYR A 352 -17.07 -0.62 1.86
N LEU A 353 -17.76 -0.25 2.94
CA LEU A 353 -18.63 0.93 2.99
C LEU A 353 -17.87 2.23 2.75
N THR A 354 -16.63 2.33 3.26
CA THR A 354 -15.81 3.53 3.02
C THR A 354 -15.42 3.66 1.55
N VAL A 355 -15.07 2.53 0.92
CA VAL A 355 -14.72 2.47 -0.51
C VAL A 355 -15.95 2.64 -1.41
N ALA A 356 -17.15 2.24 -0.95
CA ALA A 356 -18.41 2.33 -1.69
C ALA A 356 -18.73 3.73 -2.24
N ILE A 357 -18.30 4.78 -1.54
CA ILE A 357 -18.49 6.17 -2.01
C ILE A 357 -17.76 6.38 -3.35
N GLY A 358 -16.55 5.82 -3.50
CA GLY A 358 -15.78 5.90 -4.73
C GLY A 358 -16.38 5.09 -5.89
N ALA A 359 -17.16 4.05 -5.58
CA ALA A 359 -17.84 3.21 -6.57
C ALA A 359 -18.95 3.96 -7.32
N THR A 360 -19.38 5.13 -6.83
CA THR A 360 -20.29 6.03 -7.55
C THR A 360 -19.62 6.77 -8.72
N PHE A 361 -18.28 6.83 -8.74
CA PHE A 361 -17.49 7.52 -9.75
C PHE A 361 -16.67 6.58 -10.63
N LEU A 362 -16.37 5.36 -10.15
CA LEU A 362 -15.48 4.40 -10.82
C LEU A 362 -16.14 3.04 -10.92
N SER A 363 -16.17 2.46 -12.12
CA SER A 363 -16.62 1.09 -12.39
C SER A 363 -15.51 0.03 -12.21
N ASP A 364 -14.25 0.45 -12.17
CA ASP A 364 -13.10 -0.43 -11.91
C ASP A 364 -12.90 -0.63 -10.39
N TYR A 365 -13.73 -1.50 -9.80
CA TYR A 365 -13.70 -1.80 -8.37
C TYR A 365 -12.36 -2.37 -7.86
N PRO A 366 -11.64 -3.25 -8.59
CA PRO A 366 -10.29 -3.67 -8.21
C PRO A 366 -9.34 -2.49 -7.97
N THR A 367 -9.25 -1.58 -8.96
CA THR A 367 -8.37 -0.42 -8.88
C THR A 367 -8.82 0.55 -7.80
N LEU A 368 -10.12 0.79 -7.66
CA LEU A 368 -10.68 1.63 -6.61
C LEU A 368 -10.28 1.12 -5.22
N MET A 369 -10.45 -0.18 -4.97
CA MET A 369 -10.21 -0.78 -3.66
C MET A 369 -8.72 -0.75 -3.30
N GLN A 370 -7.84 -1.17 -4.22
CA GLN A 370 -6.40 -1.13 -3.98
C GLN A 370 -5.84 0.30 -3.94
N GLY A 371 -6.36 1.19 -4.78
CA GLY A 371 -5.99 2.61 -4.81
C GLY A 371 -6.35 3.32 -3.50
N ALA A 372 -7.54 3.05 -2.95
CA ALA A 372 -7.93 3.56 -1.64
C ALA A 372 -6.97 3.09 -0.53
N LEU A 373 -6.55 1.82 -0.57
CA LEU A 373 -5.58 1.30 0.40
C LEU A 373 -4.19 1.90 0.24
N ALA A 374 -3.72 2.07 -0.99
CA ALA A 374 -2.45 2.74 -1.27
C ALA A 374 -2.44 4.20 -0.78
N LEU A 375 -3.58 4.90 -0.88
CA LEU A 375 -3.75 6.25 -0.34
C LEU A 375 -3.76 6.26 1.19
N LEU A 376 -4.50 5.36 1.84
CA LEU A 376 -4.50 5.24 3.29
C LEU A 376 -3.08 4.92 3.79
N ASP A 377 -2.45 3.86 3.31
CA ASP A 377 -1.09 3.48 3.72
C ASP A 377 -0.06 4.58 3.44
N GLY A 378 -0.13 5.21 2.25
CA GLY A 378 0.76 6.30 1.88
C GLY A 378 0.58 7.55 2.74
N THR A 379 -0.64 7.85 3.21
CA THR A 379 -0.88 8.97 4.14
C THR A 379 -0.47 8.64 5.58
N THR A 380 -0.43 7.36 5.97
CA THR A 380 0.13 6.92 7.26
C THR A 380 1.57 7.38 7.45
N VAL A 381 2.34 7.52 6.37
CA VAL A 381 3.70 8.05 6.36
C VAL A 381 3.79 9.43 7.03
N LEU A 382 2.85 10.34 6.74
CA LEU A 382 2.77 11.65 7.38
C LEU A 382 2.34 11.54 8.85
N LEU A 383 1.39 10.66 9.14
CA LEU A 383 0.92 10.41 10.51
C LEU A 383 2.05 9.88 11.41
N VAL A 384 2.93 9.03 10.89
CA VAL A 384 4.14 8.55 11.60
C VAL A 384 5.10 9.69 11.90
N ALA A 385 5.31 10.63 10.97
CA ALA A 385 6.14 11.81 11.22
C ALA A 385 5.54 12.68 12.34
N ILE A 386 4.22 12.92 12.31
CA ILE A 386 3.49 13.68 13.33
C ILE A 386 3.59 12.99 14.69
N LEU A 387 3.38 11.66 14.72
CA LEU A 387 3.55 10.84 15.92
C LEU A 387 4.96 10.99 16.47
N THR A 388 5.98 10.82 15.65
CA THR A 388 7.39 10.95 16.04
C THR A 388 7.70 12.31 16.67
N ARG A 389 7.17 13.40 16.09
CA ARG A 389 7.31 14.76 16.65
C ARG A 389 6.55 14.92 17.97
N SER A 390 5.35 14.34 18.08
CA SER A 390 4.57 14.37 19.32
C SER A 390 5.24 13.58 20.46
N LEU A 391 6.02 12.55 20.12
CA LEU A 391 6.82 11.75 21.03
C LEU A 391 8.16 12.40 21.40
N GLY A 392 8.40 13.67 21.02
CA GLY A 392 9.59 14.44 21.40
C GLY A 392 10.78 14.27 20.46
N GLY A 393 10.62 13.54 19.34
CA GLY A 393 11.64 13.49 18.30
C GLY A 393 11.89 14.85 17.68
N ASN A 394 13.12 15.15 17.27
CA ASN A 394 13.48 16.38 16.56
C ASN A 394 12.98 16.37 15.09
N ARG A 395 13.30 17.40 14.29
CA ARG A 395 12.84 17.49 12.89
C ARG A 395 13.34 16.31 12.05
N ASP A 396 14.62 15.97 12.20
CA ASP A 396 15.22 14.87 11.46
C ASP A 396 14.64 13.52 11.89
N ALA A 397 14.31 13.32 13.17
CA ALA A 397 13.63 12.11 13.65
C ALA A 397 12.30 11.88 12.92
N GLY A 398 11.48 12.92 12.80
CA GLY A 398 10.21 12.84 12.07
C GLY A 398 10.41 12.46 10.60
N ARG A 399 11.42 13.04 9.94
CA ARG A 399 11.76 12.72 8.55
C ARG A 399 12.32 11.31 8.39
N PHE A 400 13.17 10.84 9.31
CA PHE A 400 13.70 9.48 9.30
C PHE A 400 12.59 8.44 9.44
N ALA A 401 11.72 8.59 10.45
CA ALA A 401 10.59 7.69 10.65
C ALA A 401 9.65 7.64 9.44
N MET A 402 9.43 8.81 8.82
CA MET A 402 8.63 8.95 7.60
C MET A 402 9.21 8.16 6.43
N VAL A 403 10.50 8.34 6.13
CA VAL A 403 11.14 7.64 5.00
C VAL A 403 11.26 6.14 5.26
N LEU A 404 11.51 5.72 6.52
CA LEU A 404 11.49 4.31 6.91
C LEU A 404 10.11 3.67 6.69
N TYR A 405 9.01 4.37 7.00
CA TYR A 405 7.66 3.83 6.74
C TYR A 405 7.35 3.83 5.25
N ALA A 406 7.75 4.89 4.53
CA ALA A 406 7.53 5.02 3.09
C ALA A 406 8.09 3.82 2.32
N GLY A 407 9.25 3.32 2.74
CA GLY A 407 9.88 2.09 2.25
C GLY A 407 9.83 0.93 3.26
N SER A 408 8.73 0.72 3.98
CA SER A 408 8.62 -0.45 4.86
C SER A 408 8.22 -1.70 4.08
N ILE A 409 8.99 -2.79 4.19
CA ILE A 409 8.63 -4.07 3.59
C ILE A 409 7.34 -4.66 4.20
N ALA A 410 7.06 -4.37 5.47
CA ALA A 410 5.82 -4.80 6.11
C ALA A 410 4.60 -4.09 5.49
N ALA A 411 4.70 -2.78 5.22
CA ALA A 411 3.65 -2.02 4.53
C ALA A 411 3.48 -2.49 3.07
N PHE A 412 4.56 -2.72 2.33
CA PHE A 412 4.46 -3.30 0.98
C PHE A 412 3.90 -4.73 0.98
N GLY A 413 4.24 -5.52 2.00
CA GLY A 413 3.70 -6.86 2.21
C GLY A 413 2.20 -6.83 2.43
N THR A 414 1.68 -5.97 3.33
CA THR A 414 0.24 -5.91 3.59
C THR A 414 -0.54 -5.54 2.34
N MET A 415 -0.02 -4.64 1.49
CA MET A 415 -0.63 -4.32 0.19
C MET A 415 -0.53 -5.48 -0.81
N SER A 416 0.63 -6.14 -0.93
CA SER A 416 0.83 -7.28 -1.84
C SER A 416 -0.11 -8.45 -1.55
N TYR A 417 -0.37 -8.70 -0.26
CA TYR A 417 -1.28 -9.76 0.15
C TYR A 417 -2.75 -9.33 0.19
N GLY A 418 -3.05 -8.02 0.16
CA GLY A 418 -4.43 -7.52 0.17
C GLY A 418 -5.05 -7.48 1.56
N PHE A 419 -4.24 -7.19 2.59
CA PHE A 419 -4.65 -7.10 4.00
C PHE A 419 -5.35 -5.77 4.28
N GLN A 420 -6.47 -5.58 3.57
CA GLN A 420 -7.24 -4.35 3.52
C GLN A 420 -7.69 -3.89 4.90
N GLN A 421 -8.19 -4.81 5.69
CA GLN A 421 -8.76 -4.52 7.00
C GLN A 421 -7.70 -4.05 8.00
N GLN A 422 -6.46 -4.56 7.86
CA GLN A 422 -5.32 -4.19 8.67
C GLN A 422 -4.81 -2.79 8.29
N ILE A 423 -4.63 -2.50 7.00
CA ILE A 423 -4.24 -1.15 6.52
C ILE A 423 -5.27 -0.12 6.95
N PHE A 424 -6.55 -0.41 6.69
CA PHE A 424 -7.67 0.47 7.02
C PHE A 424 -7.69 0.81 8.51
N SER A 425 -7.55 -0.20 9.37
CA SER A 425 -7.58 0.03 10.80
C SER A 425 -6.32 0.72 11.34
N GLN A 426 -5.13 0.28 10.91
CA GLN A 426 -3.86 0.87 11.35
C GLN A 426 -3.82 2.38 11.09
N TRP A 427 -4.42 2.83 9.98
CA TRP A 427 -4.57 4.24 9.67
C TRP A 427 -5.25 5.03 10.79
N PHE A 428 -6.31 4.48 11.41
CA PHE A 428 -7.01 5.09 12.54
C PHE A 428 -6.25 5.00 13.87
N THR A 429 -5.30 4.07 14.01
CA THR A 429 -4.52 3.92 15.25
C THR A 429 -3.79 5.21 15.59
N ILE A 430 -3.08 5.81 14.62
CA ILE A 430 -2.25 6.99 14.87
C ILE A 430 -3.07 8.25 15.20
N PRO A 431 -4.16 8.59 14.49
CA PRO A 431 -5.04 9.70 14.87
C PRO A 431 -5.64 9.53 16.26
N ILE A 432 -6.07 8.33 16.65
CA ILE A 432 -6.56 8.07 18.01
C ILE A 432 -5.45 8.31 19.03
N ILE A 433 -4.27 7.75 18.78
CA ILE A 433 -3.06 7.97 19.58
C ILE A 433 -2.80 9.48 19.75
N LEU A 434 -2.79 10.23 18.66
CA LEU A 434 -2.54 11.67 18.67
C LEU A 434 -3.63 12.43 19.43
N LEU A 435 -4.91 12.10 19.26
CA LEU A 435 -6.01 12.74 19.98
C LEU A 435 -5.90 12.54 21.50
N LEU A 436 -5.46 11.35 21.93
CA LEU A 436 -5.28 11.02 23.34
C LEU A 436 -3.95 11.54 23.91
N PHE A 437 -2.92 11.76 23.08
CA PHE A 437 -1.60 12.29 23.47
C PHE A 437 -1.48 13.81 23.48
N PHE A 438 -2.11 14.50 22.52
CA PHE A 438 -1.66 15.83 22.12
C PHE A 438 -2.06 16.96 23.07
N ALA A 439 -2.94 16.70 24.05
CA ALA A 439 -3.36 17.70 25.01
C ALA A 439 -2.55 17.62 26.32
N ASP A 440 -1.91 18.73 26.71
CA ASP A 440 -1.31 18.87 28.05
C ASP A 440 -2.37 18.79 29.16
N THR A 441 -3.61 19.15 28.80
CA THR A 441 -4.82 18.95 29.60
C THR A 441 -5.44 17.57 29.34
N PRO A 442 -6.17 16.98 30.31
CA PRO A 442 -6.98 15.78 30.06
C PRO A 442 -7.86 15.94 28.81
N PRO A 443 -8.07 14.88 28.01
CA PRO A 443 -8.90 14.97 26.81
C PRO A 443 -10.31 15.50 27.15
N GLN A 444 -10.83 16.41 26.34
CA GLN A 444 -12.19 16.92 26.55
C GLN A 444 -13.22 15.89 26.08
N PRO A 445 -14.50 15.97 26.51
CA PRO A 445 -15.55 15.07 26.03
C PRO A 445 -15.64 14.99 24.49
N ARG A 446 -15.44 16.12 23.80
CA ARG A 446 -15.40 16.16 22.32
C ARG A 446 -14.25 15.34 21.74
N THR A 447 -13.08 15.35 22.38
CA THR A 447 -11.91 14.54 21.98
C THR A 447 -12.21 13.06 22.15
N TRP A 448 -12.83 12.68 23.27
CA TRP A 448 -13.25 11.30 23.50
C TRP A 448 -14.30 10.83 22.50
N ILE A 449 -15.31 11.65 22.19
CA ILE A 449 -16.32 11.33 21.16
C ILE A 449 -15.62 11.08 19.82
N LEU A 450 -14.71 11.96 19.40
CA LEU A 450 -13.98 11.78 18.15
C LEU A 450 -13.11 10.51 18.18
N ALA A 451 -12.35 10.28 19.25
CA ALA A 451 -11.55 9.07 19.40
C ALA A 451 -12.40 7.80 19.36
N THR A 452 -13.58 7.82 19.98
CA THR A 452 -14.57 6.74 19.94
C THR A 452 -15.13 6.52 18.54
N VAL A 453 -15.46 7.57 17.78
CA VAL A 453 -15.91 7.43 16.39
C VAL A 453 -14.82 6.78 15.53
N LEU A 454 -13.57 7.23 15.65
CA LEU A 454 -12.44 6.62 14.93
C LEU A 454 -12.19 5.17 15.38
N LEU A 455 -12.34 4.89 16.68
CA LEU A 455 -12.25 3.53 17.23
C LEU A 455 -13.33 2.64 16.62
N LEU A 456 -14.57 3.11 16.51
CA LEU A 456 -15.65 2.35 15.87
C LEU A 456 -15.28 2.03 14.43
N PHE A 457 -14.84 3.00 13.62
CA PHE A 457 -14.37 2.72 12.25
C PHE A 457 -13.28 1.64 12.22
N ALA A 458 -12.31 1.70 13.13
CA ALA A 458 -11.25 0.69 13.24
C ALA A 458 -11.79 -0.70 13.63
N VAL A 459 -12.71 -0.78 14.59
CA VAL A 459 -13.32 -2.02 15.09
C VAL A 459 -14.27 -2.65 14.05
N PHE A 460 -14.90 -1.84 13.21
CA PHE A 460 -15.69 -2.26 12.04
C PHE A 460 -14.82 -2.72 10.85
N SER A 461 -13.52 -2.99 11.04
CA SER A 461 -12.66 -3.51 9.97
C SER A 461 -12.50 -5.04 10.00
N HIS A 462 -12.22 -5.62 11.17
CA HIS A 462 -11.89 -7.04 11.33
C HIS A 462 -11.98 -7.45 12.79
N ILE A 463 -12.30 -8.72 13.06
CA ILE A 463 -12.39 -9.23 14.44
C ILE A 463 -11.08 -9.12 15.21
N GLY A 464 -9.97 -9.57 14.62
CA GLY A 464 -8.65 -9.52 15.29
C GLY A 464 -8.23 -8.09 15.62
N VAL A 465 -8.66 -7.13 14.79
CA VAL A 465 -8.46 -5.71 15.02
C VAL A 465 -9.32 -5.23 16.19
N ALA A 466 -10.60 -5.61 16.24
CA ALA A 466 -11.48 -5.25 17.34
C ALA A 466 -10.91 -5.69 18.69
N ILE A 467 -10.45 -6.94 18.77
CA ILE A 467 -9.83 -7.47 19.99
C ILE A 467 -8.57 -6.65 20.33
N LEU A 468 -7.70 -6.37 19.35
CA LEU A 468 -6.50 -5.54 19.58
C LEU A 468 -6.83 -4.16 20.15
N TYR A 469 -7.81 -3.47 19.57
CA TYR A 469 -8.19 -2.13 20.00
C TYR A 469 -8.85 -2.11 21.37
N PHE A 470 -9.70 -3.09 21.69
CA PHE A 470 -10.30 -3.19 23.01
C PHE A 470 -9.28 -3.54 24.10
N THR A 471 -8.32 -4.42 23.81
CA THR A 471 -7.19 -4.68 24.70
C THR A 471 -6.37 -3.40 24.92
N TRP A 472 -6.05 -2.68 23.85
CA TRP A 472 -5.28 -1.45 23.92
C TRP A 472 -5.99 -0.37 24.75
N PHE A 473 -7.27 -0.09 24.47
CA PHE A 473 -8.08 0.85 25.25
C PHE A 473 -8.27 0.38 26.70
N GLY A 474 -8.39 -0.93 26.93
CA GLY A 474 -8.43 -1.54 28.25
C GLY A 474 -7.17 -1.24 29.06
N PHE A 475 -5.98 -1.42 28.46
CA PHE A 475 -4.71 -1.05 29.10
C PHE A 475 -4.57 0.44 29.34
N ILE A 476 -5.03 1.30 28.43
CA ILE A 476 -5.10 2.75 28.68
C ILE A 476 -5.96 3.01 29.92
N GLY A 477 -7.17 2.45 29.98
CA GLY A 477 -8.09 2.60 31.11
C GLY A 477 -7.47 2.14 32.43
N LEU A 478 -6.87 0.95 32.45
CA LEU A 478 -6.22 0.36 33.63
C LEU A 478 -5.04 1.21 34.12
N LEU A 479 -4.14 1.58 33.21
CA LEU A 479 -2.98 2.40 33.56
C LEU A 479 -3.39 3.78 34.02
N MET A 480 -4.43 4.39 33.43
CA MET A 480 -4.99 5.66 33.90
C MET A 480 -5.59 5.52 35.31
N LEU A 481 -6.27 4.42 35.62
CA LEU A 481 -6.82 4.12 36.96
C LEU A 481 -5.73 4.01 38.02
N ILE A 482 -4.64 3.30 37.72
CA ILE A 482 -3.49 3.14 38.60
C ILE A 482 -2.77 4.49 38.79
N ALA A 483 -2.64 5.25 37.69
CA ALA A 483 -1.90 6.48 37.63
C ALA A 483 -2.57 7.66 38.34
N TYR A 484 -3.89 7.79 38.17
CA TYR A 484 -4.65 8.93 38.66
C TYR A 484 -5.44 8.55 39.91
N ARG A 485 -4.88 8.87 41.09
CA ARG A 485 -5.58 8.77 42.38
C ARG A 485 -6.75 9.74 42.55
N GLY A 486 -7.02 10.61 41.57
CA GLY A 486 -8.18 11.51 41.53
C GLY A 486 -8.97 11.32 40.25
N PHE A 487 -10.20 10.82 40.38
CA PHE A 487 -11.12 10.58 39.26
C PHE A 487 -11.53 11.89 38.59
N ASN A 488 -10.88 12.24 37.48
CA ASN A 488 -11.32 13.38 36.68
C ASN A 488 -12.57 12.98 35.87
N ARG A 489 -13.59 13.85 35.83
CA ARG A 489 -14.81 13.68 35.02
C ARG A 489 -14.54 13.31 33.55
N SER A 490 -13.43 13.78 32.98
CA SER A 490 -12.98 13.41 31.62
C SER A 490 -12.74 11.90 31.45
N TRP A 491 -12.18 11.23 32.46
CA TRP A 491 -11.93 9.79 32.40
C TRP A 491 -13.22 8.98 32.36
N TRP A 492 -14.23 9.37 33.16
CA TRP A 492 -15.54 8.71 33.13
C TRP A 492 -16.23 8.84 31.76
N TRP A 493 -16.04 9.96 31.06
CA TRP A 493 -16.49 10.08 29.67
C TRP A 493 -15.78 9.09 28.75
N GLY A 494 -14.45 9.00 28.83
CA GLY A 494 -13.69 8.03 28.03
C GLY A 494 -14.07 6.58 28.32
N ALA A 495 -14.21 6.23 29.60
CA ALA A 495 -14.65 4.91 30.03
C ALA A 495 -16.07 4.60 29.55
N ALA A 496 -17.04 5.51 29.75
CA ALA A 496 -18.41 5.33 29.31
C ALA A 496 -18.51 5.18 27.78
N LEU A 497 -17.82 6.03 27.01
CA LEU A 497 -17.84 5.96 25.55
C LEU A 497 -17.15 4.69 25.02
N THR A 498 -16.07 4.25 25.67
CA THR A 498 -15.41 2.97 25.34
C THR A 498 -16.34 1.80 25.61
N ILE A 499 -16.99 1.76 26.78
CA ILE A 499 -17.98 0.73 27.14
C ILE A 499 -19.13 0.71 26.12
N VAL A 500 -19.69 1.87 25.78
CA VAL A 500 -20.73 1.98 24.76
C VAL A 500 -20.23 1.46 23.41
N SER A 501 -18.98 1.77 23.02
CA SER A 501 -18.39 1.27 21.78
C SER A 501 -18.23 -0.25 21.77
N VAL A 502 -17.79 -0.82 22.89
CA VAL A 502 -17.69 -2.28 23.08
C VAL A 502 -19.07 -2.90 22.97
N ILE A 503 -20.07 -2.37 23.66
CA ILE A 503 -21.44 -2.90 23.64
C ILE A 503 -22.04 -2.80 22.23
N LEU A 504 -21.87 -1.67 21.55
CA LEU A 504 -22.36 -1.48 20.19
C LEU A 504 -21.67 -2.41 19.21
N ALA A 505 -20.33 -2.47 19.22
CA ALA A 505 -19.60 -3.38 18.36
C ALA A 505 -19.96 -4.84 18.66
N PHE A 506 -19.99 -5.25 19.92
CA PHE A 506 -20.33 -6.60 20.31
C PHE A 506 -21.77 -6.96 19.91
N GLY A 507 -22.74 -6.12 20.27
CA GLY A 507 -24.16 -6.36 20.00
C GLY A 507 -24.52 -6.31 18.52
N LEU A 508 -23.88 -5.46 17.72
CA LEU A 508 -24.19 -5.33 16.29
C LEU A 508 -23.42 -6.33 15.41
N LEU A 509 -22.24 -6.78 15.84
CA LEU A 509 -21.35 -7.58 15.00
C LEU A 509 -21.07 -8.97 15.56
N TYR A 510 -20.73 -9.05 16.85
CA TYR A 510 -20.05 -10.22 17.39
C TYR A 510 -20.97 -11.17 18.17
N VAL A 511 -22.16 -10.72 18.57
CA VAL A 511 -23.09 -11.52 19.38
C VAL A 511 -23.45 -12.85 18.70
N ASP A 512 -23.64 -12.84 17.39
CA ASP A 512 -24.08 -14.01 16.62
C ASP A 512 -22.98 -15.07 16.43
N ILE A 513 -21.70 -14.66 16.47
CA ILE A 513 -20.58 -15.60 16.28
C ILE A 513 -19.88 -15.97 17.59
N PHE A 514 -20.15 -15.24 18.68
CA PHE A 514 -19.43 -15.39 19.93
C PHE A 514 -19.48 -16.83 20.49
N GLY A 515 -20.67 -17.42 20.56
CA GLY A 515 -20.84 -18.81 21.04
C GLY A 515 -20.03 -19.80 20.20
N SER A 516 -20.20 -19.76 18.88
CA SER A 516 -19.46 -20.64 17.96
C SER A 516 -17.94 -20.51 18.06
N LYS A 517 -17.42 -19.30 18.34
CA LYS A 517 -15.99 -19.05 18.50
C LYS A 517 -15.46 -19.60 19.82
N ILE A 518 -16.19 -19.44 20.92
CA ILE A 518 -15.80 -20.02 22.22
C ILE A 518 -15.78 -21.54 22.13
N ASP A 519 -16.78 -22.14 21.48
CA ASP A 519 -16.83 -23.58 21.24
C ASP A 519 -15.66 -24.03 20.37
N HIS A 520 -15.39 -23.34 19.26
CA HIS A 520 -14.26 -23.69 18.39
C HIS A 520 -12.90 -23.59 19.10
N LEU A 521 -12.68 -22.52 19.89
CA LEU A 521 -11.45 -22.32 20.65
C LEU A 521 -11.25 -23.42 21.70
N SER A 522 -12.32 -23.82 22.40
CA SER A 522 -12.26 -24.88 23.41
C SER A 522 -12.01 -26.26 22.82
N HIS A 523 -12.35 -26.52 21.55
CA HIS A 523 -12.08 -27.82 20.92
C HIS A 523 -10.68 -27.88 20.32
N ASN A 524 -10.20 -26.79 19.70
CA ASN A 524 -8.97 -26.80 18.91
C ASN A 524 -7.73 -26.38 19.69
N VAL A 525 -7.84 -25.55 20.72
CA VAL A 525 -6.66 -25.08 21.48
C VAL A 525 -6.27 -26.03 22.61
N THR A 526 -7.24 -26.77 23.18
CA THR A 526 -6.97 -27.71 24.28
C THR A 526 -6.94 -29.18 23.84
N GLY A 527 -7.14 -29.47 22.55
CA GLY A 527 -7.31 -30.82 22.02
C GLY A 527 -6.01 -31.58 21.70
N GLU A 528 -4.90 -30.89 21.46
CA GLU A 528 -3.61 -31.54 21.16
C GLU A 528 -2.61 -31.33 22.30
N GLU A 529 -2.01 -32.42 22.80
CA GLU A 529 -0.91 -32.38 23.76
C GLU A 529 0.35 -31.79 23.09
N THR A 530 0.43 -30.45 22.99
CA THR A 530 1.66 -29.79 22.54
C THR A 530 2.74 -29.97 23.60
N THR A 531 3.81 -30.68 23.25
CA THR A 531 4.93 -31.02 24.16
C THR A 531 5.85 -29.84 24.51
N THR A 532 5.64 -28.67 23.89
CA THR A 532 6.44 -27.46 24.10
C THR A 532 5.65 -26.36 24.82
N LEU A 533 6.26 -25.71 25.80
CA LEU A 533 5.64 -24.62 26.57
C LEU A 533 5.30 -23.36 25.74
N PHE A 534 5.96 -23.18 24.59
CA PHE A 534 5.70 -22.09 23.63
C PHE A 534 5.65 -22.63 22.20
N PRO A 535 4.53 -23.21 21.75
CA PRO A 535 4.42 -23.76 20.39
C PRO A 535 4.63 -22.69 19.29
N GLY A 536 4.32 -21.42 19.58
CA GLY A 536 4.54 -20.31 18.64
C GLY A 536 5.97 -19.78 18.57
N ALA A 537 6.91 -20.28 19.40
CA ALA A 537 8.31 -19.85 19.40
C ALA A 537 9.11 -20.43 18.21
N THR A 538 8.62 -20.22 16.99
CA THR A 538 9.22 -20.76 15.77
C THR A 538 10.38 -19.90 15.28
N GLY A 539 11.31 -20.48 14.53
CA GLY A 539 12.35 -19.71 13.84
C GLY A 539 11.79 -18.68 12.85
N LEU A 540 10.54 -18.88 12.39
CA LEU A 540 9.85 -17.95 11.51
C LEU A 540 9.46 -16.66 12.22
N LEU A 541 9.15 -16.68 13.54
CA LEU A 541 8.81 -15.48 14.31
C LEU A 541 10.00 -14.51 14.34
N VAL A 542 11.17 -15.05 14.69
CA VAL A 542 12.42 -14.27 14.70
C VAL A 542 12.76 -13.77 13.29
N ARG A 543 12.61 -14.62 12.28
CA ARG A 543 12.83 -14.22 10.88
C ARG A 543 11.86 -13.12 10.45
N GLY A 544 10.60 -13.18 10.84
CA GLY A 544 9.57 -12.19 10.55
C GLY A 544 9.90 -10.84 11.15
N LEU A 545 10.28 -10.80 12.44
CA LEU A 545 10.73 -9.58 13.10
C LEU A 545 11.95 -8.95 12.42
N ARG A 546 12.96 -9.78 12.09
CA ARG A 546 14.18 -9.31 11.41
C ARG A 546 13.90 -8.78 10.01
N LEU A 547 13.02 -9.44 9.24
CA LEU A 547 12.63 -8.96 7.91
C LEU A 547 11.77 -7.69 8.00
N GLY A 548 10.82 -7.63 8.93
CA GLY A 548 9.90 -6.49 9.07
C GLY A 548 10.56 -5.21 9.55
N TYR A 549 11.56 -5.31 10.45
CA TYR A 549 12.16 -4.15 11.12
C TYR A 549 13.65 -3.94 10.85
N SER A 550 14.32 -4.87 10.15
CA SER A 550 15.79 -4.98 10.02
C SER A 550 16.51 -5.22 11.35
N ASP A 551 17.66 -5.89 11.29
CA ASP A 551 18.49 -6.13 12.49
C ASP A 551 18.93 -4.83 13.17
N ALA A 552 19.37 -3.86 12.37
CA ALA A 552 19.78 -2.55 12.86
C ALA A 552 18.60 -1.78 13.47
N GLY A 553 17.41 -1.87 12.88
CA GLY A 553 16.20 -1.26 13.44
C GLY A 553 15.80 -1.86 14.78
N LEU A 554 15.90 -3.19 14.93
CA LEU A 554 15.64 -3.87 16.21
C LEU A 554 16.64 -3.46 17.30
N VAL A 555 17.90 -3.19 16.96
CA VAL A 555 18.91 -2.67 17.92
C VAL A 555 18.61 -1.22 18.32
N LEU A 556 18.13 -0.39 17.40
CA LEU A 556 17.80 1.02 17.67
C LEU A 556 16.47 1.20 18.42
N LEU A 557 15.54 0.26 18.29
CA LEU A 557 14.22 0.28 18.94
C LEU A 557 14.29 0.53 20.45
N PRO A 558 15.04 -0.24 21.27
CA PRO A 558 15.09 -0.01 22.72
C PRO A 558 15.70 1.36 23.07
N LEU A 559 16.68 1.84 22.31
CA LEU A 559 17.28 3.17 22.52
C LEU A 559 16.26 4.28 22.29
N GLY A 560 15.48 4.19 21.21
CA GLY A 560 14.42 5.15 20.94
C GLY A 560 13.32 5.15 22.01
N LEU A 561 12.92 3.97 22.50
CA LEU A 561 11.92 3.84 23.57
C LEU A 561 12.42 4.46 24.88
N LEU A 562 13.69 4.26 25.22
CA LEU A 562 14.32 4.91 26.39
C LEU A 562 14.36 6.43 26.24
N LEU A 563 14.69 6.93 25.05
CA LEU A 563 14.69 8.36 24.78
C LEU A 563 13.28 8.97 24.86
N ILE A 564 12.27 8.28 24.34
CA ILE A 564 10.87 8.70 24.47
C ILE A 564 10.47 8.78 25.95
N TRP A 565 10.84 7.76 26.74
CA TRP A 565 10.59 7.71 28.17
C TRP A 565 11.27 8.87 28.92
N TRP A 566 12.52 9.20 28.59
CA TRP A 566 13.26 10.30 29.22
C TRP A 566 12.82 11.69 28.78
N ALA A 567 12.37 11.84 27.54
CA ALA A 567 11.99 13.15 27.00
C ALA A 567 10.68 13.70 27.61
N HIS A 568 9.81 12.84 28.15
CA HIS A 568 8.49 13.23 28.65
C HIS A 568 8.26 12.80 30.10
N PRO A 569 8.53 13.65 31.10
CA PRO A 569 8.12 13.38 32.48
C PRO A 569 6.59 13.43 32.65
N ASN A 570 5.84 13.85 31.61
CA ASN A 570 4.38 13.87 31.65
C ASN A 570 3.85 12.44 31.60
N PHE A 571 3.50 11.94 32.79
CA PHE A 571 3.01 10.59 33.03
C PHE A 571 1.87 10.15 32.10
N LYS A 572 1.04 11.09 31.60
CA LYS A 572 -0.02 10.80 30.63
C LYS A 572 0.50 10.24 29.30
N ARG A 573 1.64 10.78 28.82
CA ARG A 573 2.27 10.34 27.56
C ARG A 573 2.93 8.96 27.72
N ILE A 574 3.39 8.65 28.92
CA ILE A 574 3.91 7.32 29.24
C ILE A 574 2.79 6.27 29.21
N ILE A 575 1.58 6.60 29.69
CA ILE A 575 0.47 5.63 29.78
C ILE A 575 0.06 5.07 28.42
N VAL A 576 -0.23 5.90 27.42
CA VAL A 576 -0.71 5.41 26.12
C VAL A 576 0.38 4.64 25.37
N LEU A 577 1.65 5.05 25.52
CA LEU A 577 2.80 4.31 25.00
C LEU A 577 2.97 2.96 25.69
N ALA A 578 2.94 2.95 27.02
CA ALA A 578 3.02 1.73 27.81
C ALA A 578 1.86 0.80 27.47
N ALA A 579 0.64 1.32 27.29
CA ALA A 579 -0.50 0.52 26.85
C ALA A 579 -0.27 -0.10 25.46
N LEU A 580 0.31 0.64 24.51
CA LEU A 580 0.61 0.10 23.18
C LEU A 580 1.70 -0.98 23.26
N ILE A 581 2.76 -0.74 24.02
CA ILE A 581 3.85 -1.72 24.26
C ILE A 581 3.30 -2.98 24.95
N LEU A 582 2.48 -2.82 25.99
CA LEU A 582 1.82 -3.92 26.69
C LEU A 582 0.88 -4.68 25.75
N THR A 583 0.18 -3.99 24.85
CA THR A 583 -0.66 -4.65 23.84
C THR A 583 0.18 -5.52 22.91
N VAL A 584 1.30 -4.99 22.40
CA VAL A 584 2.22 -5.75 21.54
C VAL A 584 2.79 -6.97 22.28
N PHE A 585 3.22 -6.81 23.52
CA PHE A 585 3.73 -7.93 24.32
C PHE A 585 2.66 -8.94 24.69
N PHE A 586 1.46 -8.48 25.03
CA PHE A 586 0.32 -9.36 25.32
C PHE A 586 0.01 -10.24 24.11
N TYR A 587 -0.04 -9.65 22.92
CA TYR A 587 -0.32 -10.43 21.71
C TYR A 587 0.84 -11.27 21.23
N LEU A 588 2.09 -10.83 21.42
CA LEU A 588 3.26 -11.69 21.25
C LEU A 588 3.17 -12.90 22.18
N PHE A 589 2.74 -12.71 23.42
CA PHE A 589 2.57 -13.80 24.37
C PHE A 589 1.42 -14.74 23.98
N VAL A 590 0.29 -14.21 23.52
CA VAL A 590 -0.80 -15.02 22.94
C VAL A 590 -0.28 -15.85 21.76
N ASP A 591 0.48 -15.26 20.85
CA ASP A 591 1.04 -15.95 19.70
C ASP A 591 2.00 -17.08 20.12
N LEU A 592 2.93 -16.77 21.03
CA LEU A 592 3.85 -17.75 21.61
C LEU A 592 3.13 -18.93 22.28
N LEU A 593 1.99 -18.68 22.94
CA LEU A 593 1.22 -19.71 23.64
C LEU A 593 0.29 -20.51 22.73
N THR A 594 -0.31 -19.87 21.73
CA THR A 594 -1.39 -20.47 20.91
C THR A 594 -0.95 -20.88 19.50
N ALA A 595 0.24 -20.45 19.08
CA ALA A 595 0.74 -20.57 17.70
C ALA A 595 -0.24 -20.00 16.64
N LEU A 596 -1.18 -19.14 17.05
CA LEU A 596 -2.07 -18.44 16.15
C LEU A 596 -1.29 -17.29 15.52
N GLN A 597 -0.99 -17.43 14.23
CA GLN A 597 -0.26 -16.44 13.44
C GLN A 597 -1.07 -15.16 13.26
N VAL A 598 -1.00 -14.25 14.23
CA VAL A 598 -1.75 -13.01 14.14
C VAL A 598 -0.86 -11.83 13.79
N ARG A 599 -1.35 -11.00 12.86
CA ARG A 599 -0.59 -9.94 12.17
C ARG A 599 -0.37 -8.69 13.02
N TYR A 600 -0.26 -8.83 14.34
CA TYR A 600 -0.22 -7.71 15.29
C TYR A 600 1.08 -6.90 15.23
N PHE A 601 2.17 -7.48 14.75
CA PHE A 601 3.40 -6.73 14.51
C PHE A 601 3.18 -5.56 13.55
N TYR A 602 2.28 -5.71 12.57
CA TYR A 602 1.94 -4.61 11.69
C TYR A 602 1.40 -3.39 12.46
N PHE A 603 0.59 -3.58 13.50
CA PHE A 603 0.06 -2.48 14.32
C PHE A 603 1.13 -1.80 15.19
N ALA A 604 2.24 -2.49 15.48
CA ALA A 604 3.38 -1.90 16.18
C ALA A 604 4.27 -1.04 15.25
N LEU A 605 4.21 -1.25 13.94
CA LEU A 605 5.10 -0.64 12.95
C LEU A 605 5.22 0.90 13.08
N PRO A 606 4.13 1.69 13.23
CA PRO A 606 4.25 3.14 13.40
C PRO A 606 5.07 3.55 14.62
N LEU A 607 4.88 2.86 15.75
CA LEU A 607 5.61 3.14 16.98
C LEU A 607 7.08 2.70 16.86
N VAL A 608 7.33 1.52 16.29
CA VAL A 608 8.68 1.00 16.10
C VAL A 608 9.51 1.96 15.24
N LEU A 609 8.96 2.41 14.11
CA LEU A 609 9.64 3.34 13.21
C LEU A 609 9.80 4.74 13.81
N ALA A 610 8.81 5.22 14.59
CA ALA A 610 8.96 6.46 15.34
C ALA A 610 10.10 6.36 16.38
N SER A 611 10.20 5.24 17.09
CA SER A 611 11.28 4.97 18.05
C SER A 611 12.65 4.96 17.37
N ILE A 612 12.80 4.21 16.28
CA ILE A 612 14.04 4.17 15.48
C ILE A 612 14.38 5.57 14.96
N GLY A 613 13.39 6.31 14.44
CA GLY A 613 13.55 7.69 14.00
C GLY A 613 14.05 8.62 15.11
N ILE A 614 13.55 8.48 16.34
CA ILE A 614 14.00 9.26 17.51
C ILE A 614 15.44 8.94 17.87
N ALA A 615 15.83 7.66 17.89
CA ALA A 615 17.21 7.27 18.15
C ALA A 615 18.16 7.87 17.09
N LEU A 616 17.83 7.74 15.81
CA LEU A 616 18.62 8.33 14.71
C LEU A 616 18.63 9.85 14.76
N GLY A 617 17.49 10.48 15.03
CA GLY A 617 17.37 11.92 15.18
C GLY A 617 18.23 12.45 16.32
N TYR A 618 18.26 11.76 17.46
CA TYR A 618 19.14 12.09 18.58
C TYR A 618 20.63 11.98 18.17
N LEU A 619 21.01 10.88 17.52
CA LEU A 619 22.38 10.68 17.02
C LEU A 619 22.80 11.77 16.01
N SER A 620 21.88 12.21 15.16
CA SER A 620 22.15 13.20 14.11
C SER A 620 22.54 14.59 14.63
N ILE A 621 22.29 14.88 15.91
CA ILE A 621 22.66 16.17 16.54
C ILE A 621 24.18 16.25 16.79
N TYR A 622 24.85 15.13 17.04
CA TYR A 622 26.25 15.13 17.48
C TYR A 622 27.24 15.59 16.41
N SER A 623 27.03 15.25 15.14
CA SER A 623 27.89 15.71 14.05
C SER A 623 27.21 15.62 12.69
N ARG A 624 27.71 16.43 11.73
CA ARG A 624 27.27 16.35 10.33
C ARG A 624 27.46 14.96 9.72
N TRP A 625 28.55 14.26 10.07
CA TRP A 625 28.87 12.95 9.51
C TRP A 625 27.91 11.87 10.01
N VAL A 626 27.57 11.92 11.30
CA VAL A 626 26.55 11.02 11.87
C VAL A 626 25.19 11.28 11.23
N ARG A 627 24.81 12.55 11.02
CA ARG A 627 23.58 12.90 10.29
C ARG A 627 23.56 12.34 8.87
N TRP A 628 24.64 12.48 8.11
CA TRP A 628 24.77 11.88 6.78
C TRP A 628 24.70 10.35 6.83
N GLY A 629 25.37 9.72 7.80
CA GLY A 629 25.32 8.28 8.02
C GLY A 629 23.90 7.79 8.33
N SER A 630 23.14 8.49 9.18
CA SER A 630 21.74 8.19 9.46
C SER A 630 20.85 8.31 8.21
N TRP A 631 21.06 9.33 7.38
CA TRP A 631 20.35 9.46 6.11
C TRP A 631 20.69 8.34 5.13
N LEU A 632 21.97 7.99 4.98
CA LEU A 632 22.40 6.89 4.13
C LEU A 632 21.76 5.57 4.57
N PHE A 633 21.75 5.30 5.88
CA PHE A 633 21.11 4.12 6.47
C PHE A 633 19.60 4.06 6.17
N VAL A 634 18.88 5.16 6.42
CA VAL A 634 17.42 5.23 6.16
C VAL A 634 17.12 5.06 4.68
N LEU A 635 17.87 5.75 3.80
CA LEU A 635 17.69 5.66 2.36
C LEU A 635 18.06 4.28 1.81
N SER A 636 19.10 3.62 2.33
CA SER A 636 19.47 2.28 1.86
C SER A 636 18.37 1.27 2.15
N ILE A 637 17.76 1.32 3.35
CA ILE A 637 16.64 0.44 3.69
C ILE A 637 15.44 0.76 2.80
N ALA A 638 15.03 2.03 2.73
CA ALA A 638 13.83 2.43 2.00
C ALA A 638 13.94 2.19 0.48
N LEU A 639 15.11 2.42 -0.13
CA LEU A 639 15.32 2.18 -1.55
C LEU A 639 15.36 0.68 -1.86
N GLN A 640 16.01 -0.14 -1.03
CA GLN A 640 16.06 -1.59 -1.20
C GLN A 640 14.67 -2.21 -1.18
N THR A 641 13.84 -1.85 -0.19
CA THR A 641 12.48 -2.38 -0.06
C THR A 641 11.54 -1.83 -1.12
N THR A 642 11.70 -0.58 -1.55
CA THR A 642 10.95 0.00 -2.67
C THR A 642 11.31 -0.70 -3.98
N ALA A 643 12.58 -1.05 -4.19
CA ALA A 643 12.99 -1.87 -5.32
C ALA A 643 12.35 -3.27 -5.25
N LEU A 644 12.29 -3.90 -4.07
CA LEU A 644 11.59 -5.17 -3.89
C LEU A 644 10.09 -5.06 -4.19
N TRP A 645 9.44 -3.96 -3.80
CA TRP A 645 8.06 -3.67 -4.17
C TRP A 645 7.89 -3.62 -5.68
N PHE A 646 8.72 -2.84 -6.39
CA PHE A 646 8.64 -2.77 -7.84
C PHE A 646 9.00 -4.08 -8.53
N MET A 647 9.94 -4.87 -8.01
CA MET A 647 10.22 -6.21 -8.53
C MET A 647 9.03 -7.16 -8.32
N ALA A 648 8.31 -7.05 -7.20
CA ALA A 648 7.11 -7.85 -6.98
C ALA A 648 5.93 -7.40 -7.86
N THR A 649 5.81 -6.09 -8.11
CA THR A 649 4.71 -5.55 -8.92
C THR A 649 4.96 -5.65 -10.43
N PHE A 650 6.19 -5.43 -10.89
CA PHE A 650 6.56 -5.34 -12.31
C PHE A 650 7.44 -6.51 -12.81
N ALA A 651 7.92 -7.40 -11.94
CA ALA A 651 8.49 -8.68 -12.35
C ALA A 651 7.72 -9.87 -11.74
N ASN A 652 8.23 -11.10 -11.90
CA ASN A 652 7.62 -12.33 -11.39
C ASN A 652 7.90 -12.58 -9.90
N GLY A 653 8.24 -11.53 -9.14
CA GLY A 653 8.54 -11.64 -7.71
C GLY A 653 7.28 -11.63 -6.84
N LYS A 654 7.40 -12.15 -5.62
CA LYS A 654 6.39 -11.99 -4.56
C LYS A 654 7.07 -11.60 -3.27
N ILE A 655 6.55 -10.57 -2.59
CA ILE A 655 7.01 -10.21 -1.26
C ILE A 655 6.64 -11.35 -0.31
N SER A 656 7.56 -11.78 0.53
CA SER A 656 7.31 -12.83 1.52
C SER A 656 6.25 -12.38 2.54
N MET A 657 5.38 -13.31 2.95
CA MET A 657 4.41 -13.10 4.05
C MET A 657 5.06 -13.14 5.43
N THR A 658 6.27 -13.70 5.54
CA THR A 658 6.97 -13.93 6.81
C THR A 658 7.07 -12.68 7.72
N PRO A 659 7.25 -11.45 7.21
CA PRO A 659 7.22 -10.24 8.04
C PRO A 659 5.86 -9.94 8.70
N LEU A 660 4.79 -10.58 8.23
CA LEU A 660 3.39 -10.35 8.65
C LEU A 660 2.81 -11.52 9.43
N THR A 661 3.17 -12.75 9.07
CA THR A 661 2.76 -14.00 9.70
C THR A 661 3.97 -14.94 9.74
N HIS A 662 4.22 -15.60 10.87
CA HIS A 662 5.40 -16.44 11.02
C HIS A 662 5.08 -17.93 11.02
#